data_AF-V3ZRW9-F1
#
_entry.id   AF-V3ZRW9-F1
#
_cell.length_a   1.000
_cell.length_b   1.000
_cell.length_c   1.000
_cell.angle_alpha   90.00
_cell.angle_beta   90.00
_cell.angle_gamma   90.00
#
_symmetry.space_group_name_H-M   'P 1'
#
loop_
_entity.id
_entity.type
_entity.pdbx_description
1 polymer ?
#
loop_
_entity_poly.entity_id
_entity_poly.type
_entity_poly.pdbx_seq_one_letter_code
_entity_poly.pdbx_strand_id
1 'polypeptide(L)'
;MEYIGKYSNYAWPNRELSAVVPGNIVLGALHMIHERSEDKICGRIMPQGGIQALETMLYTLDYINNQSNFLPGIKLGVLAKDDCDRDIYGLEQSVDFIKGSIANIGGSSYKCRDGSLPENDVKIIAGVLGAPSSVTSIQVANLLKLFAIPQISFFSTSPELSNTDRFPFFLRTIPSDINQAQAMVELVKLFRWTYVSVVYEESSYGMKGFSEVDKLLKEAGVCLAAAEILMKDSGVAVNEEYDKVVHRLQRKGKAKGVIVFGSDQEVGEFMKAVKRMGATGDFTWIGSDGWGARGLAYRGKESEVEGAITVQPLAVEVPGFKRYFMNLRPETNKRNPWFIEYWEHHFKCKYPGSLWTPLNEEYNQSCTGKEQIDESNGFELEAQLQFVSDGVLAFANAAKRMHKDLCGGRYGLCPAMDPIDGRTFKQYLLDVRFKSMAGTEFQFLPNGDGPSRYRILNFVQTSPGKYEWRTIGFFRDGNLTIDTPPIFRYENPVHPSSECAKPCTATQAVIGNNSCCWQCRDCSKYQYLPTRNACMECPWGSVASTNKKYCVSIPQRYLRYDDGISIGAMGLAALGIVITCWVAIVFYRHRETPVVKASGRELSFVLLGGIFMCYSMTFVLVSKPLTMTCGAQKIGIGLCFSVCYAAILTKTNRISRIFEAGRKTTKRPKFISPESQLVICGGLVACQIVISLIWLLISPPLAMAYYSNRDDHQLVCSAAIGSGYMIGFSYPIFLIIICTIYAILTRKIPEAFNESKYIGFTMYTTCIIWLAFVAIYFSTANSIMIRIATMCFSISLSATVALACMFTPKVHIIIFHPERNVRQSMMVPRPAFGKNNIPNNCIRVDSGTQSDGKYGV
;
A
#
# COMPACT_ATOMS: atom_id res chain seq x y z
N MET A 1 -11.42 35.35 49.61
CA MET A 1 -11.28 35.21 51.07
C MET A 1 -12.48 35.85 51.77
N GLU A 2 -13.70 35.37 51.51
CA GLU A 2 -14.90 35.98 52.10
C GLU A 2 -16.05 34.96 52.20
N TYR A 3 -15.79 33.80 52.83
CA TYR A 3 -16.82 32.84 53.30
C TYR A 3 -16.33 32.04 54.52
N ILE A 4 -15.50 32.65 55.38
CA ILE A 4 -15.09 32.05 56.67
C ILE A 4 -15.95 32.71 57.75
N GLY A 5 -17.16 32.20 57.96
CA GLY A 5 -18.10 32.82 58.90
C GLY A 5 -19.09 31.91 59.62
N LYS A 6 -19.11 30.59 59.35
CA LYS A 6 -20.03 29.67 60.05
C LYS A 6 -19.45 28.31 60.47
N TYR A 7 -18.23 27.95 60.08
CA TYR A 7 -17.62 26.64 60.39
C TYR A 7 -16.11 26.72 60.65
N SER A 8 -15.63 27.74 61.40
CA SER A 8 -14.19 28.01 61.58
C SER A 8 -13.37 26.90 62.27
N ASN A 9 -13.99 25.81 62.72
CA ASN A 9 -13.34 24.70 63.42
C ASN A 9 -13.37 23.34 62.68
N TYR A 10 -13.92 23.22 61.48
CA TYR A 10 -14.01 21.94 60.75
C TYR A 10 -13.18 21.97 59.45
N ALA A 11 -12.06 21.22 59.43
CA ALA A 11 -11.33 20.90 58.20
C ALA A 11 -11.93 19.63 57.58
N TRP A 12 -12.40 19.72 56.33
CA TRP A 12 -12.91 18.57 55.56
C TRP A 12 -11.85 18.11 54.56
N PRO A 13 -11.61 16.79 54.42
CA PRO A 13 -12.17 15.67 55.17
C PRO A 13 -11.70 15.63 56.63
N ASN A 14 -12.51 15.05 57.52
CA ASN A 14 -12.10 14.81 58.90
C ASN A 14 -11.04 13.69 58.93
N ARG A 15 -9.78 14.04 59.20
CA ARG A 15 -8.63 13.12 59.19
C ARG A 15 -8.69 12.05 60.29
N GLU A 16 -9.39 12.32 61.39
CA GLU A 16 -9.53 11.37 62.50
C GLU A 16 -10.62 10.33 62.22
N LEU A 17 -11.48 10.57 61.23
CA LEU A 17 -12.59 9.69 60.89
C LEU A 17 -12.07 8.34 60.42
N SER A 18 -12.56 7.27 61.04
CA SER A 18 -12.16 5.90 60.74
C SER A 18 -13.29 4.93 61.06
N ALA A 19 -13.39 3.84 60.29
CA ALA A 19 -14.26 2.72 60.64
C ALA A 19 -13.46 1.73 61.48
N VAL A 20 -13.88 1.53 62.73
CA VAL A 20 -13.15 0.71 63.71
C VAL A 20 -14.01 -0.47 64.14
N VAL A 21 -13.47 -1.68 63.98
CA VAL A 21 -14.03 -2.90 64.57
C VAL A 21 -13.00 -3.48 65.53
N PRO A 22 -13.35 -3.68 66.81
CA PRO A 22 -12.42 -4.26 67.78
C PRO A 22 -12.16 -5.74 67.48
N GLY A 23 -10.92 -6.17 67.68
CA GLY A 23 -10.50 -7.55 67.52
C GLY A 23 -9.14 -7.80 68.17
N ASN A 24 -8.80 -9.07 68.35
CA ASN A 24 -7.50 -9.49 68.89
C ASN A 24 -6.39 -9.31 67.84
N ILE A 25 -6.69 -9.57 66.57
CA ILE A 25 -5.80 -9.31 65.44
C ILE A 25 -6.45 -8.20 64.62
N VAL A 26 -5.78 -7.06 64.49
CA VAL A 26 -6.33 -5.87 63.82
C VAL A 26 -5.67 -5.70 62.45
N LEU A 27 -6.51 -5.59 61.42
CA LEU A 27 -6.07 -5.25 60.06
C LEU A 27 -6.22 -3.75 59.83
N GLY A 28 -5.22 -3.12 59.21
CA GLY A 28 -5.38 -1.80 58.61
C GLY A 28 -6.13 -1.94 57.30
N ALA A 29 -6.90 -0.93 56.91
CA ALA A 29 -7.52 -0.91 55.60
C ALA A 29 -7.54 0.48 55.00
N LEU A 30 -7.20 0.57 53.71
CA LEU A 30 -7.35 1.78 52.90
C LEU A 30 -8.36 1.52 51.81
N HIS A 31 -9.40 2.35 51.80
CA HIS A 31 -10.43 2.35 50.77
C HIS A 31 -10.51 3.73 50.13
N MET A 32 -10.84 3.75 48.85
CA MET A 32 -11.11 4.97 48.08
C MET A 32 -12.55 5.43 48.35
N ILE A 33 -12.83 5.92 49.56
CA ILE A 33 -14.21 6.26 49.94
C ILE A 33 -14.70 7.46 49.15
N HIS A 34 -13.84 8.45 48.93
CA HIS A 34 -14.12 9.61 48.09
C HIS A 34 -13.31 9.59 46.80
N GLU A 35 -13.88 10.16 45.74
CA GLU A 35 -13.17 10.40 44.48
C GLU A 35 -12.13 11.51 44.68
N ARG A 36 -11.23 11.68 43.73
CA ARG A 36 -10.26 12.76 43.75
C ARG A 36 -10.94 14.10 43.38
N SER A 37 -10.47 15.20 43.96
CA SER A 37 -10.88 16.56 43.63
C SER A 37 -9.67 17.46 43.40
N GLU A 38 -9.78 18.41 42.46
CA GLU A 38 -8.75 19.43 42.22
C GLU A 38 -8.85 20.58 43.26
N ASP A 39 -10.08 20.98 43.61
CA ASP A 39 -10.35 22.12 44.49
C ASP A 39 -10.27 21.78 45.98
N LYS A 40 -10.42 20.50 46.33
CA LYS A 40 -10.52 20.01 47.71
C LYS A 40 -9.61 18.80 47.92
N ILE A 41 -9.37 18.42 49.17
CA ILE A 41 -8.54 17.24 49.48
C ILE A 41 -9.18 15.95 48.95
N CYS A 42 -10.50 15.83 49.11
CA CYS A 42 -11.31 14.72 48.62
C CYS A 42 -12.49 15.25 47.79
N GLY A 43 -13.13 14.39 46.99
CA GLY A 43 -14.29 14.71 46.15
C GLY A 43 -15.59 14.12 46.70
N ARG A 44 -16.55 13.81 45.82
CA ARG A 44 -17.79 13.12 46.21
C ARG A 44 -17.51 11.68 46.63
N ILE A 45 -18.42 11.13 47.42
CA ILE A 45 -18.34 9.75 47.86
C ILE A 45 -18.49 8.79 46.67
N MET A 46 -17.69 7.72 46.65
CA MET A 46 -17.70 6.71 45.60
C MET A 46 -18.52 5.48 46.03
N PRO A 47 -19.69 5.23 45.38
CA PRO A 47 -20.49 4.05 45.66
C PRO A 47 -19.77 2.75 45.30
N GLN A 48 -19.30 2.68 44.05
CA GLN A 48 -18.46 1.63 43.47
C GLN A 48 -17.00 1.92 43.83
N GLY A 49 -16.19 0.90 44.11
CA GLY A 49 -14.78 1.02 44.52
C GLY A 49 -14.55 1.50 45.95
N GLY A 50 -15.44 2.36 46.49
CA GLY A 50 -15.35 2.95 47.82
C GLY A 50 -16.22 2.25 48.87
N ILE A 51 -17.44 2.75 49.07
CA ILE A 51 -18.32 2.31 50.17
C ILE A 51 -18.71 0.84 50.07
N GLN A 52 -19.03 0.34 48.86
CA GLN A 52 -19.32 -1.09 48.67
C GLN A 52 -18.10 -1.97 49.00
N ALA A 53 -16.88 -1.52 48.72
CA ALA A 53 -15.66 -2.27 49.05
C ALA A 53 -15.44 -2.31 50.57
N LEU A 54 -15.59 -1.18 51.27
CA LEU A 54 -15.51 -1.14 52.73
C LEU A 54 -16.58 -2.04 53.38
N GLU A 55 -17.82 -1.94 52.94
CA GLU A 55 -18.90 -2.79 53.45
C GLU A 55 -18.68 -4.27 53.12
N THR A 56 -18.05 -4.61 51.98
CA THR A 56 -17.69 -6.00 51.66
C THR A 56 -16.64 -6.54 52.62
N MET A 57 -15.65 -5.71 52.98
CA MET A 57 -14.66 -6.08 54.00
C MET A 57 -15.35 -6.36 55.34
N LEU A 58 -16.23 -5.45 55.79
CA LEU A 58 -16.95 -5.59 57.06
C LEU A 58 -17.89 -6.80 57.05
N TYR A 59 -18.60 -7.05 55.95
CA TYR A 59 -19.45 -8.22 55.76
C TYR A 59 -18.65 -9.53 55.82
N THR A 60 -17.48 -9.57 55.16
CA THR A 60 -16.59 -10.73 55.19
C THR A 60 -16.01 -10.97 56.59
N LEU A 61 -15.70 -9.89 57.31
CA LEU A 61 -15.23 -9.94 58.69
C LEU A 61 -16.30 -10.56 59.62
N ASP A 62 -17.55 -10.14 59.48
CA ASP A 62 -18.68 -10.70 60.23
C ASP A 62 -18.88 -12.19 59.91
N TYR A 63 -18.76 -12.55 58.63
CA TYR A 63 -18.85 -13.94 58.18
C TYR A 63 -17.79 -14.84 58.84
N ILE A 64 -16.57 -14.35 58.99
CA ILE A 64 -15.47 -15.08 59.64
C ILE A 64 -15.68 -15.12 61.16
N ASN A 65 -15.95 -13.97 61.78
CA ASN A 65 -16.07 -13.85 63.24
C ASN A 65 -17.30 -14.60 63.81
N ASN A 66 -18.33 -14.85 63.00
CA ASN A 66 -19.48 -15.66 63.38
C ASN A 66 -19.21 -17.17 63.33
N GLN A 67 -18.09 -17.62 62.76
CA GLN A 67 -17.70 -19.03 62.74
C GLN A 67 -16.85 -19.38 63.98
N SER A 68 -17.48 -19.99 64.97
CA SER A 68 -16.84 -20.40 66.24
C SER A 68 -15.60 -21.28 66.06
N ASN A 69 -15.57 -22.09 65.00
CA ASN A 69 -14.48 -23.04 64.71
C ASN A 69 -13.38 -22.46 63.79
N PHE A 70 -13.53 -21.23 63.28
CA PHE A 70 -12.54 -20.67 62.35
C PHE A 70 -11.25 -20.27 63.08
N LEU A 71 -11.39 -19.46 64.13
CA LEU A 71 -10.33 -18.98 65.02
C LEU A 71 -10.87 -18.96 66.47
N PRO A 72 -10.76 -20.07 67.23
CA PRO A 72 -11.41 -20.20 68.54
C PRO A 72 -10.91 -19.14 69.54
N GLY A 73 -11.81 -18.27 70.01
CA GLY A 73 -11.48 -17.23 70.99
C GLY A 73 -10.68 -16.04 70.46
N ILE A 74 -10.53 -15.92 69.14
CA ILE A 74 -9.84 -14.81 68.49
C ILE A 74 -10.80 -14.15 67.50
N LYS A 75 -10.99 -12.84 67.61
CA LYS A 75 -11.72 -12.04 66.63
C LYS A 75 -10.76 -11.24 65.76
N LEU A 76 -11.08 -11.14 64.47
CA LEU A 76 -10.44 -10.21 63.56
C LEU A 76 -11.11 -8.84 63.69
N GLY A 77 -10.31 -7.79 63.84
CA GLY A 77 -10.72 -6.40 63.87
C GLY A 77 -10.20 -5.61 62.67
N VAL A 78 -10.68 -4.39 62.50
CA VAL A 78 -10.22 -3.49 61.43
C VAL A 78 -10.07 -2.06 61.93
N LEU A 79 -9.07 -1.36 61.40
CA LEU A 79 -8.96 0.10 61.37
C LEU A 79 -8.95 0.55 59.91
N ALA A 80 -10.10 0.97 59.41
CA ALA A 80 -10.28 1.41 58.03
C ALA A 80 -10.24 2.94 57.91
N LYS A 81 -9.49 3.42 56.92
CA LYS A 81 -9.23 4.82 56.60
C LYS A 81 -9.52 5.08 55.13
N ASP A 82 -9.80 6.33 54.81
CA ASP A 82 -10.04 6.80 53.46
C ASP A 82 -8.75 7.30 52.81
N ASP A 83 -8.48 6.93 51.56
CA ASP A 83 -7.32 7.42 50.80
C ASP A 83 -7.67 8.50 49.75
N CYS A 84 -8.96 8.78 49.55
CA CYS A 84 -9.48 9.76 48.58
C CYS A 84 -8.93 9.61 47.15
N ASP A 85 -8.53 8.39 46.76
CA ASP A 85 -7.83 8.11 45.49
C ASP A 85 -6.63 9.06 45.24
N ARG A 86 -5.97 9.50 46.33
CA ARG A 86 -4.84 10.43 46.30
C ARG A 86 -3.66 9.83 47.04
N ASP A 87 -2.55 9.68 46.34
CA ASP A 87 -1.34 9.01 46.83
C ASP A 87 -0.73 9.66 48.09
N ILE A 88 -0.62 10.98 48.12
CA ILE A 88 -0.11 11.73 49.29
C ILE A 88 -1.04 11.56 50.50
N TYR A 89 -2.35 11.66 50.30
CA TYR A 89 -3.32 11.56 51.38
C TYR A 89 -3.41 10.13 51.93
N GLY A 90 -3.43 9.12 51.06
CA GLY A 90 -3.37 7.71 51.45
C GLY A 90 -2.08 7.35 52.20
N LEU A 91 -0.93 7.92 51.81
CA LEU A 91 0.31 7.77 52.55
C LEU A 91 0.22 8.42 53.95
N GLU A 92 -0.36 9.61 54.05
CA GLU A 92 -0.59 10.29 55.34
C GLU A 92 -1.45 9.42 56.26
N GLN A 93 -2.57 8.86 55.77
CA GLN A 93 -3.42 7.97 56.56
C GLN A 93 -2.71 6.68 56.96
N SER A 94 -1.79 6.18 56.14
CA SER A 94 -1.01 4.98 56.44
C SER A 94 -0.08 5.13 57.64
N VAL A 95 0.25 6.37 58.02
CA VAL A 95 1.03 6.65 59.24
C VAL A 95 0.29 6.14 60.48
N ASP A 96 -1.04 6.16 60.49
CA ASP A 96 -1.83 5.64 61.62
C ASP A 96 -1.62 4.13 61.82
N PHE A 97 -1.34 3.38 60.76
CA PHE A 97 -1.13 1.93 60.86
C PHE A 97 0.20 1.55 61.51
N ILE A 98 1.20 2.43 61.47
CA ILE A 98 2.53 2.17 62.04
C ILE A 98 2.71 2.77 63.43
N LYS A 99 1.76 3.58 63.93
CA LYS A 99 1.83 4.19 65.27
C LYS A 99 2.04 3.15 66.37
N GLY A 100 1.33 2.02 66.30
CA GLY A 100 1.48 0.90 67.25
C GLY A 100 2.86 0.25 67.18
N SER A 101 3.40 0.06 65.98
CA SER A 101 4.73 -0.50 65.79
C SER A 101 5.83 0.44 66.29
N ILE A 102 5.69 1.76 66.11
CA ILE A 102 6.62 2.76 66.64
C ILE A 102 6.57 2.81 68.17
N ALA A 103 5.37 2.82 68.76
CA ALA A 103 5.19 2.83 70.21
C ALA A 103 5.84 1.59 70.87
N ASN A 104 5.81 0.44 70.21
CA ASN A 104 6.44 -0.79 70.69
C ASN A 104 7.98 -0.77 70.61
N ILE A 105 8.56 -0.07 69.63
CA ILE A 105 10.02 0.12 69.50
C ILE A 105 10.56 1.07 70.59
N GLY A 106 9.73 2.00 71.07
CA GLY A 106 10.13 3.08 71.99
C GLY A 106 10.47 2.67 73.43
N GLY A 107 10.15 1.45 73.87
CA GLY A 107 10.59 0.87 75.16
C GLY A 107 10.17 1.63 76.45
N SER A 108 9.47 2.76 76.35
CA SER A 108 9.04 3.56 77.49
C SER A 108 7.66 3.12 77.97
N SER A 109 7.63 2.33 79.05
CA SER A 109 6.43 2.16 79.85
C SER A 109 6.12 3.49 80.55
N TYR A 110 5.41 4.38 79.88
CA TYR A 110 4.83 5.55 80.52
C TYR A 110 3.95 5.04 81.66
N LYS A 111 4.10 5.59 82.87
CA LYS A 111 3.19 5.36 83.99
C LYS A 111 2.51 6.69 84.28
N CYS A 112 1.19 6.67 84.37
CA CYS A 112 0.43 7.82 84.81
C CYS A 112 0.85 8.20 86.24
N ARG A 113 0.59 9.45 86.64
CA ARG A 113 1.01 10.00 87.93
C ARG A 113 0.40 9.28 89.15
N ASP A 114 -0.67 8.53 88.92
CA ASP A 114 -1.40 7.68 89.86
C ASP A 114 -0.89 6.23 89.91
N GLY A 115 0.15 5.89 89.14
CA GLY A 115 0.70 4.53 89.04
C GLY A 115 -0.07 3.60 88.10
N SER A 116 -1.15 4.07 87.47
CA SER A 116 -1.84 3.35 86.41
C SER A 116 -1.00 3.33 85.13
N LEU A 117 -1.13 2.27 84.34
CA LEU A 117 -0.61 2.27 82.97
C LEU A 117 -1.52 3.20 82.14
N PRO A 118 -0.99 4.11 81.32
CA PRO A 118 -1.80 4.84 80.37
C PRO A 118 -2.54 3.83 79.51
N GLU A 119 -3.81 4.11 79.26
CA GLU A 119 -4.67 3.34 78.37
C GLU A 119 -4.13 3.53 76.95
N ASN A 120 -3.05 2.82 76.62
CA ASN A 120 -2.44 2.84 75.30
C ASN A 120 -3.36 2.02 74.37
N ASP A 121 -4.42 2.66 73.87
CA ASP A 121 -5.32 2.11 72.84
C ASP A 121 -4.66 2.05 71.44
N VAL A 122 -3.32 2.04 71.40
CA VAL A 122 -2.54 2.04 70.16
C VAL A 122 -2.47 0.61 69.63
N LYS A 123 -3.34 0.30 68.68
CA LYS A 123 -3.48 -1.03 68.08
C LYS A 123 -2.29 -1.35 67.16
N ILE A 124 -1.72 -2.54 67.32
CA ILE A 124 -0.68 -3.06 66.42
C ILE A 124 -1.38 -3.66 65.20
N ILE A 125 -1.03 -3.16 64.01
CA ILE A 125 -1.61 -3.62 62.74
C ILE A 125 -0.83 -4.84 62.24
N ALA A 126 -1.52 -5.97 62.07
CA ALA A 126 -0.93 -7.22 61.60
C ALA A 126 -0.70 -7.26 60.09
N GLY A 127 -1.51 -6.53 59.33
CA GLY A 127 -1.46 -6.43 57.88
C GLY A 127 -2.42 -5.36 57.37
N VAL A 128 -2.20 -4.89 56.15
CA VAL A 128 -3.01 -3.83 55.53
C VAL A 128 -3.72 -4.36 54.29
N LEU A 129 -5.04 -4.17 54.22
CA LEU A 129 -5.85 -4.39 53.02
C LEU A 129 -5.98 -3.08 52.23
N GLY A 130 -5.67 -3.09 50.94
CA GLY A 130 -5.54 -1.89 50.12
C GLY A 130 -4.09 -1.44 49.97
N ALA A 131 -3.77 -0.24 49.48
CA ALA A 131 -4.73 0.68 48.87
C ALA A 131 -5.29 0.12 47.55
N PRO A 132 -6.41 0.65 47.04
CA PRO A 132 -7.01 0.16 45.80
C PRO A 132 -6.22 0.66 44.57
N SER A 133 -5.86 1.94 44.55
CA SER A 133 -5.12 2.56 43.43
C SER A 133 -3.65 2.15 43.42
N SER A 134 -3.11 1.85 42.23
CA SER A 134 -1.71 1.40 42.09
C SER A 134 -0.71 2.46 42.56
N VAL A 135 -0.98 3.73 42.31
CA VAL A 135 -0.08 4.83 42.74
C VAL A 135 -0.04 4.96 44.27
N THR A 136 -1.20 4.85 44.92
CA THR A 136 -1.29 4.88 46.39
C THR A 136 -0.63 3.64 46.98
N SER A 137 -0.90 2.44 46.44
CA SER A 137 -0.28 1.19 46.90
C SER A 137 1.25 1.22 46.86
N ILE A 138 1.85 1.85 45.85
CA ILE A 138 3.32 2.00 45.77
C ILE A 138 3.84 2.85 46.94
N GLN A 139 3.19 3.97 47.26
CA GLN A 139 3.60 4.82 48.38
C GLN A 139 3.43 4.12 49.73
N VAL A 140 2.28 3.47 49.92
CA VAL A 140 1.96 2.73 51.14
C VAL A 140 2.93 1.55 51.33
N ALA A 141 3.21 0.78 50.28
CA ALA A 141 4.15 -0.34 50.34
C ALA A 141 5.57 0.12 50.71
N ASN A 142 6.00 1.30 50.26
CA ASN A 142 7.30 1.87 50.62
C ASN A 142 7.40 2.23 52.10
N LEU A 143 6.29 2.59 52.75
CA LEU A 143 6.23 2.82 54.18
C LEU A 143 6.17 1.49 54.96
N LEU A 144 5.21 0.62 54.60
CA LEU A 144 4.93 -0.62 55.33
C LEU A 144 6.10 -1.61 55.33
N LYS A 145 6.91 -1.64 54.25
CA LYS A 145 8.10 -2.51 54.18
C LYS A 145 9.14 -2.20 55.27
N LEU A 146 9.20 -0.96 55.76
CA LEU A 146 10.13 -0.55 56.83
C LEU A 146 9.76 -1.21 58.17
N PHE A 147 8.49 -1.52 58.37
CA PHE A 147 7.95 -2.15 59.58
C PHE A 147 7.58 -3.62 59.37
N ALA A 148 7.95 -4.19 58.22
CA ALA A 148 7.63 -5.56 57.82
C ALA A 148 6.13 -5.90 57.82
N ILE A 149 5.25 -4.92 57.57
CA ILE A 149 3.79 -5.15 57.57
C ILE A 149 3.37 -5.62 56.16
N PRO A 150 2.77 -6.82 56.02
CA PRO A 150 2.28 -7.29 54.73
C PRO A 150 1.06 -6.49 54.27
N GLN A 151 1.03 -6.20 52.97
CA GLN A 151 -0.04 -5.47 52.31
C GLN A 151 -0.68 -6.36 51.25
N ILE A 152 -2.02 -6.46 51.25
CA ILE A 152 -2.79 -7.13 50.19
C ILE A 152 -3.65 -6.07 49.50
N SER A 153 -3.35 -5.74 48.25
CA SER A 153 -4.26 -4.90 47.46
C SER A 153 -5.31 -5.75 46.72
N PHE A 154 -6.50 -5.18 46.54
CA PHE A 154 -7.59 -5.80 45.79
C PHE A 154 -7.83 -5.18 44.41
N PHE A 155 -7.30 -3.98 44.10
CA PHE A 155 -7.46 -3.31 42.80
C PHE A 155 -6.16 -2.75 42.19
N SER A 156 -4.99 -2.89 42.84
CA SER A 156 -3.73 -2.39 42.28
C SER A 156 -3.09 -3.38 41.33
N THR A 157 -3.23 -3.13 40.03
CA THR A 157 -2.84 -4.07 38.97
C THR A 157 -1.52 -3.75 38.27
N SER A 158 -0.89 -2.60 38.57
CA SER A 158 0.36 -2.18 37.93
C SER A 158 1.45 -3.28 37.95
N PRO A 159 2.16 -3.53 36.85
CA PRO A 159 3.25 -4.51 36.78
C PRO A 159 4.39 -4.24 37.75
N GLU A 160 4.62 -2.97 38.13
CA GLU A 160 5.72 -2.52 38.98
C GLU A 160 5.67 -3.15 40.39
N LEU A 161 4.46 -3.40 40.90
CA LEU A 161 4.23 -3.97 42.22
C LEU A 161 4.59 -5.47 42.33
N SER A 162 4.77 -6.14 41.19
CA SER A 162 5.15 -7.56 41.14
C SER A 162 6.65 -7.78 41.37
N ASN A 163 7.44 -6.70 41.49
CA ASN A 163 8.87 -6.78 41.80
C ASN A 163 9.07 -7.01 43.31
N THR A 164 9.34 -8.26 43.69
CA THR A 164 9.52 -8.69 45.08
C THR A 164 10.78 -8.16 45.75
N ASP A 165 11.80 -7.76 44.99
CA ASP A 165 13.01 -7.12 45.54
C ASP A 165 12.69 -5.71 46.04
N ARG A 166 11.84 -4.98 45.32
CA ARG A 166 11.44 -3.61 45.68
C ARG A 166 10.27 -3.57 46.67
N PHE A 167 9.31 -4.48 46.52
CA PHE A 167 8.09 -4.57 47.33
C PHE A 167 7.96 -5.94 48.01
N PRO A 168 8.88 -6.29 48.93
CA PRO A 168 8.93 -7.63 49.52
C PRO A 168 7.73 -8.01 50.37
N PHE A 169 6.89 -7.06 50.79
CA PHE A 169 5.71 -7.31 51.63
C PHE A 169 4.38 -7.07 50.91
N PHE A 170 4.42 -6.82 49.59
CA PHE A 170 3.22 -6.57 48.80
C PHE A 170 2.70 -7.88 48.18
N LEU A 171 1.40 -8.09 48.28
CA LEU A 171 0.63 -9.13 47.61
C LEU A 171 -0.65 -8.49 47.04
N ARG A 172 -1.35 -9.21 46.17
CA ARG A 172 -2.66 -8.78 45.67
C ARG A 172 -3.55 -9.93 45.26
N THR A 173 -4.85 -9.78 45.46
CA THR A 173 -5.84 -10.79 45.05
C THR A 173 -6.26 -10.69 43.59
N ILE A 174 -6.05 -9.51 42.99
CA ILE A 174 -6.29 -9.22 41.57
C ILE A 174 -5.03 -9.55 40.74
N PRO A 175 -5.16 -9.99 39.47
CA PRO A 175 -4.00 -10.28 38.62
C PRO A 175 -3.26 -9.01 38.15
N SER A 176 -2.01 -9.20 37.71
CA SER A 176 -1.17 -8.15 37.10
C SER A 176 -1.62 -7.75 35.69
N ASP A 177 -1.48 -6.46 35.36
CA ASP A 177 -1.67 -5.92 34.01
C ASP A 177 -0.77 -6.55 32.94
N ILE A 178 0.31 -7.26 33.31
CA ILE A 178 1.13 -8.02 32.34
C ILE A 178 0.24 -8.98 31.53
N ASN A 179 -0.65 -9.69 32.22
CA ASN A 179 -1.55 -10.63 31.57
C ASN A 179 -2.70 -9.93 30.84
N GLN A 180 -3.11 -8.75 31.32
CA GLN A 180 -4.10 -7.92 30.64
C GLN A 180 -3.56 -7.38 29.31
N ALA A 181 -2.33 -6.88 29.28
CA ALA A 181 -1.65 -6.43 28.06
C ALA A 181 -1.58 -7.55 27.03
N GLN A 182 -1.29 -8.79 27.46
CA GLN A 182 -1.33 -9.97 26.60
C GLN A 182 -2.72 -10.21 26.01
N ALA A 183 -3.77 -10.17 26.84
CA ALA A 183 -5.15 -10.33 26.36
C ALA A 183 -5.55 -9.24 25.34
N MET A 184 -5.15 -7.99 25.57
CA MET A 184 -5.39 -6.87 24.64
C MET A 184 -4.69 -7.09 23.30
N VAL A 185 -3.45 -7.58 23.30
CA VAL A 185 -2.69 -7.86 22.05
C VAL A 185 -3.27 -9.05 21.31
N GLU A 186 -3.76 -10.09 22.01
CA GLU A 186 -4.49 -11.19 21.37
C GLU A 186 -5.80 -10.72 20.71
N LEU A 187 -6.50 -9.73 21.29
CA LEU A 187 -7.65 -9.09 20.63
C LEU A 187 -7.23 -8.33 19.35
N VAL A 188 -6.10 -7.61 19.37
CA VAL A 188 -5.56 -6.93 18.17
C VAL A 188 -5.24 -7.93 17.06
N LYS A 189 -4.64 -9.08 17.41
CA LYS A 189 -4.35 -10.18 16.46
C LYS A 189 -5.64 -10.78 15.90
N LEU A 190 -6.65 -11.00 16.74
CA LEU A 190 -7.96 -11.51 16.34
C LEU A 190 -8.60 -10.64 15.26
N PHE A 191 -8.53 -9.31 15.40
CA PHE A 191 -9.07 -8.35 14.42
C PHE A 191 -8.15 -8.10 13.21
N ARG A 192 -6.99 -8.76 13.16
CA ARG A 192 -5.96 -8.58 12.11
C ARG A 192 -5.51 -7.11 11.96
N TRP A 193 -5.53 -6.37 13.06
CA TRP A 193 -5.05 -4.99 13.07
C TRP A 193 -3.52 -4.95 13.05
N THR A 194 -2.95 -4.12 12.18
CA THR A 194 -1.49 -3.98 12.01
C THR A 194 -0.99 -2.57 12.32
N TYR A 195 -1.90 -1.62 12.54
CA TYR A 195 -1.59 -0.23 12.82
C TYR A 195 -2.60 0.34 13.82
N VAL A 196 -2.18 0.53 15.08
CA VAL A 196 -3.06 0.91 16.19
C VAL A 196 -2.51 2.12 16.94
N SER A 197 -3.36 2.87 17.62
CA SER A 197 -2.95 3.91 18.57
C SER A 197 -3.10 3.43 20.00
N VAL A 198 -2.33 3.99 20.93
CA VAL A 198 -2.47 3.74 22.36
C VAL A 198 -2.65 5.05 23.09
N VAL A 199 -3.61 5.08 24.01
CA VAL A 199 -3.86 6.18 24.93
C VAL A 199 -3.67 5.65 26.34
N TYR A 200 -2.87 6.31 27.15
CA TYR A 200 -2.62 5.87 28.53
C TYR A 200 -2.53 7.06 29.49
N GLU A 201 -2.89 6.85 30.74
CA GLU A 201 -2.79 7.89 31.77
C GLU A 201 -1.36 8.14 32.24
N GLU A 202 -1.09 9.37 32.69
CA GLU A 202 0.17 9.78 33.30
C GLU A 202 0.29 9.25 34.74
N SER A 203 0.41 7.94 34.87
CA SER A 203 0.58 7.27 36.15
C SER A 203 1.45 6.02 36.03
N SER A 204 1.88 5.48 37.17
CA SER A 204 2.60 4.18 37.19
C SER A 204 1.72 3.01 36.74
N TYR A 205 0.40 3.16 36.74
CA TYR A 205 -0.52 2.18 36.14
C TYR A 205 -0.52 2.32 34.60
N GLY A 206 -0.86 3.51 34.08
CA GLY A 206 -0.93 3.76 32.63
C GLY A 206 0.40 3.58 31.90
N MET A 207 1.49 4.16 32.42
CA MET A 207 2.81 4.09 31.77
C MET A 207 3.39 2.67 31.75
N LYS A 208 3.24 1.90 32.83
CA LYS A 208 3.75 0.51 32.89
C LYS A 208 2.88 -0.43 32.08
N GLY A 209 1.55 -0.25 32.09
CA GLY A 209 0.64 -0.94 31.20
C GLY A 209 0.98 -0.69 29.72
N PHE A 210 1.17 0.59 29.34
CA PHE A 210 1.61 0.96 28.00
C PHE A 210 2.94 0.32 27.62
N SER A 211 3.93 0.33 28.50
CA SER A 211 5.24 -0.27 28.24
C SER A 211 5.14 -1.76 27.90
N GLU A 212 4.26 -2.51 28.57
CA GLU A 212 4.07 -3.93 28.27
C GLU A 212 3.29 -4.13 26.97
N VAL A 213 2.25 -3.32 26.73
CA VAL A 213 1.51 -3.34 25.46
C VAL A 213 2.43 -3.03 24.27
N ASP A 214 3.25 -1.99 24.34
CA ASP A 214 4.19 -1.60 23.26
C ASP A 214 5.19 -2.72 22.95
N LYS A 215 5.73 -3.37 23.98
CA LYS A 215 6.61 -4.54 23.82
C LYS A 215 5.91 -5.67 23.08
N LEU A 216 4.71 -6.05 23.53
CA LEU A 216 3.95 -7.16 22.93
C LEU A 216 3.44 -6.85 21.51
N LEU A 217 3.08 -5.58 21.22
CA LEU A 217 2.73 -5.16 19.87
C LEU A 217 3.92 -5.30 18.90
N LYS A 218 5.13 -4.93 19.33
CA LYS A 218 6.36 -5.10 18.54
C LYS A 218 6.66 -6.57 18.26
N GLU A 219 6.52 -7.44 19.26
CA GLU A 219 6.67 -8.90 19.10
C GLU A 219 5.62 -9.49 18.14
N ALA A 220 4.40 -8.93 18.13
CA ALA A 220 3.33 -9.32 17.23
C ALA A 220 3.44 -8.72 15.81
N GLY A 221 4.43 -7.87 15.54
CA GLY A 221 4.59 -7.19 14.25
C GLY A 221 3.52 -6.12 13.97
N VAL A 222 2.90 -5.57 15.01
CA VAL A 222 1.91 -4.49 14.93
C VAL A 222 2.59 -3.14 15.17
N CYS A 223 2.35 -2.16 14.31
CA CYS A 223 2.94 -0.83 14.44
C CYS A 223 2.08 0.13 15.26
N LEU A 224 2.76 0.93 16.08
CA LEU A 224 2.16 2.02 16.86
C LEU A 224 2.05 3.29 16.01
N ALA A 225 0.82 3.81 15.86
CA ALA A 225 0.50 4.99 15.06
C ALA A 225 0.70 6.31 15.83
N ALA A 226 0.24 6.30 17.08
CA ALA A 226 0.40 7.35 18.07
C ALA A 226 0.35 6.72 19.47
N ALA A 227 1.14 7.25 20.38
CA ALA A 227 1.06 7.00 21.82
C ALA A 227 0.77 8.33 22.49
N GLU A 228 -0.39 8.44 23.12
CA GLU A 228 -0.89 9.68 23.69
C GLU A 228 -1.10 9.55 25.19
N ILE A 229 -0.70 10.58 25.93
CA ILE A 229 -0.78 10.61 27.39
C ILE A 229 -2.02 11.41 27.79
N LEU A 230 -2.81 10.86 28.72
CA LEU A 230 -3.83 11.58 29.46
C LEU A 230 -3.18 12.15 30.71
N MET A 231 -2.95 13.46 30.72
CA MET A 231 -2.26 14.15 31.82
C MET A 231 -3.07 14.07 33.11
N LYS A 232 -2.37 13.86 34.23
CA LYS A 232 -2.96 13.78 35.56
C LYS A 232 -2.68 15.11 36.30
N ASP A 233 -3.73 15.85 36.68
CA ASP A 233 -3.66 17.10 37.48
C ASP A 233 -2.85 18.27 36.83
N SER A 234 -3.25 18.80 35.67
CA SER A 234 -2.55 19.94 35.05
C SER A 234 -2.94 21.33 35.56
N GLY A 235 -3.95 21.46 36.44
CA GLY A 235 -4.33 22.75 37.05
C GLY A 235 -4.75 23.86 36.07
N VAL A 236 -4.89 23.55 34.78
CA VAL A 236 -5.28 24.45 33.68
C VAL A 236 -6.25 23.69 32.79
N ALA A 237 -7.36 24.35 32.43
CA ALA A 237 -8.43 23.93 31.51
C ALA A 237 -8.27 22.53 30.87
N VAL A 238 -8.52 21.50 31.68
CA VAL A 238 -8.49 20.06 31.39
C VAL A 238 -8.97 19.76 29.96
N ASN A 239 -10.05 20.40 29.53
CA ASN A 239 -10.68 20.16 28.24
C ASN A 239 -9.76 20.34 27.02
N GLU A 240 -8.91 21.37 26.96
CA GLU A 240 -8.08 21.65 25.78
C GLU A 240 -6.98 20.59 25.57
N GLU A 241 -6.45 20.00 26.64
CA GLU A 241 -5.42 18.96 26.54
C GLU A 241 -6.00 17.65 25.98
N TYR A 242 -7.16 17.22 26.49
CA TYR A 242 -7.87 16.06 25.96
C TYR A 242 -8.33 16.28 24.50
N ASP A 243 -8.76 17.50 24.15
CA ASP A 243 -9.13 17.85 22.77
C ASP A 243 -7.92 17.74 21.83
N LYS A 244 -6.71 18.15 22.28
CA LYS A 244 -5.47 17.97 21.52
C LYS A 244 -5.12 16.48 21.33
N VAL A 245 -5.36 15.63 22.34
CA VAL A 245 -5.17 14.17 22.21
C VAL A 245 -6.06 13.61 21.10
N VAL A 246 -7.37 13.93 21.12
CA VAL A 246 -8.31 13.48 20.08
C VAL A 246 -7.89 13.99 18.70
N HIS A 247 -7.49 15.25 18.59
CA HIS A 247 -7.01 15.82 17.33
C HIS A 247 -5.76 15.09 16.81
N ARG A 248 -4.83 14.67 17.67
CA ARG A 248 -3.65 13.89 17.26
C ARG A 248 -4.02 12.49 16.79
N LEU A 249 -5.01 11.84 17.43
CA LEU A 249 -5.57 10.57 16.96
C LEU A 249 -6.24 10.71 15.59
N GLN A 250 -7.04 11.76 15.36
CA GLN A 250 -7.71 12.01 14.08
C GLN A 250 -6.72 12.25 12.93
N ARG A 251 -5.57 12.91 13.20
CA ARG A 251 -4.47 13.03 12.23
C ARG A 251 -3.91 11.67 11.78
N LYS A 252 -4.12 10.61 12.57
CA LYS A 252 -3.76 9.23 12.26
C LYS A 252 -4.98 8.42 11.79
N GLY A 253 -5.85 8.99 10.95
CA GLY A 253 -7.14 8.39 10.57
C GLY A 253 -7.15 6.96 9.99
N LYS A 254 -5.99 6.37 9.66
CA LYS A 254 -5.86 4.94 9.30
C LYS A 254 -5.78 4.00 10.52
N ALA A 255 -5.40 4.51 11.68
CA ALA A 255 -5.41 3.80 12.95
C ALA A 255 -6.81 3.96 13.59
N LYS A 256 -7.68 3.00 13.31
CA LYS A 256 -9.05 2.97 13.82
C LYS A 256 -9.15 2.26 15.18
N GLY A 257 -8.28 1.30 15.43
CA GLY A 257 -8.14 0.65 16.73
C GLY A 257 -7.32 1.49 17.71
N VAL A 258 -7.89 1.76 18.89
CA VAL A 258 -7.25 2.52 19.96
C VAL A 258 -7.29 1.70 21.27
N ILE A 259 -6.12 1.41 21.81
CA ILE A 259 -5.98 0.75 23.12
C ILE A 259 -5.98 1.86 24.20
N VAL A 260 -6.80 1.70 25.25
CA VAL A 260 -6.97 2.70 26.31
C VAL A 260 -6.62 2.11 27.68
N PHE A 261 -5.52 2.61 28.25
CA PHE A 261 -4.97 2.20 29.55
C PHE A 261 -5.06 3.35 30.57
N GLY A 262 -6.20 3.47 31.24
CA GLY A 262 -6.46 4.55 32.18
C GLY A 262 -7.63 4.27 33.10
N SER A 263 -7.77 5.09 34.13
CA SER A 263 -8.86 5.06 35.09
C SER A 263 -10.16 5.59 34.49
N ASP A 264 -11.28 5.28 35.13
CA ASP A 264 -12.61 5.72 34.72
C ASP A 264 -12.80 7.24 34.77
N GLN A 265 -12.03 7.96 35.60
CA GLN A 265 -12.04 9.43 35.64
C GLN A 265 -11.41 10.02 34.37
N GLU A 266 -10.13 9.73 34.09
CA GLU A 266 -9.41 10.21 32.92
C GLU A 266 -10.07 9.77 31.61
N VAL A 267 -10.53 8.51 31.54
CA VAL A 267 -11.23 8.01 30.35
C VAL A 267 -12.59 8.69 30.21
N GLY A 268 -13.29 9.00 31.31
CA GLY A 268 -14.53 9.76 31.29
C GLY A 268 -14.37 11.15 30.67
N GLU A 269 -13.32 11.90 31.04
CA GLU A 269 -12.99 13.20 30.45
C GLU A 269 -12.53 13.08 28.99
N PHE A 270 -11.75 12.04 28.68
CA PHE A 270 -11.34 11.73 27.31
C PHE A 270 -12.56 11.47 26.40
N MET A 271 -13.55 10.72 26.86
CA MET A 271 -14.78 10.48 26.10
C MET A 271 -15.62 11.75 25.92
N LYS A 272 -15.59 12.71 26.87
CA LYS A 272 -16.18 14.04 26.66
C LYS A 272 -15.45 14.81 25.55
N ALA A 273 -14.12 14.73 25.49
CA ALA A 273 -13.34 15.35 24.43
C ALA A 273 -13.66 14.73 23.05
N VAL A 274 -13.81 13.40 22.97
CA VAL A 274 -14.24 12.70 21.75
C VAL A 274 -15.56 13.26 21.24
N LYS A 275 -16.54 13.47 22.15
CA LYS A 275 -17.82 14.08 21.82
C LYS A 275 -17.69 15.54 21.35
N ARG A 276 -16.94 16.37 22.08
CA ARG A 276 -16.72 17.79 21.75
C ARG A 276 -16.05 17.98 20.39
N MET A 277 -15.09 17.11 20.06
CA MET A 277 -14.33 17.14 18.81
C MET A 277 -15.05 16.46 17.64
N GLY A 278 -16.30 15.98 17.83
CA GLY A 278 -17.09 15.33 16.79
C GLY A 278 -16.48 14.02 16.28
N ALA A 279 -15.73 13.31 17.12
CA ALA A 279 -15.02 12.08 16.76
C ALA A 279 -15.82 10.80 17.11
N THR A 280 -17.13 10.92 17.35
CA THR A 280 -18.01 9.79 17.63
C THR A 280 -18.06 8.85 16.42
N GLY A 281 -17.69 7.58 16.61
CA GLY A 281 -17.62 6.62 15.50
C GLY A 281 -16.28 6.55 14.78
N ASP A 282 -15.35 7.47 15.06
CA ASP A 282 -14.06 7.50 14.36
C ASP A 282 -13.13 6.36 14.78
N PHE A 283 -13.29 5.86 16.01
CA PHE A 283 -12.39 4.91 16.66
C PHE A 283 -13.14 3.72 17.28
N THR A 284 -12.40 2.65 17.50
CA THR A 284 -12.82 1.47 18.24
C THR A 284 -11.88 1.25 19.41
N TRP A 285 -12.45 1.03 20.59
CA TRP A 285 -11.72 1.03 21.85
C TRP A 285 -11.43 -0.39 22.33
N ILE A 286 -10.17 -0.67 22.68
CA ILE A 286 -9.79 -1.81 23.51
C ILE A 286 -9.36 -1.26 24.88
N GLY A 287 -10.17 -1.47 25.90
CA GLY A 287 -9.96 -0.90 27.23
C GLY A 287 -9.37 -1.87 28.25
N SER A 288 -8.56 -1.32 29.15
CA SER A 288 -8.20 -1.95 30.42
C SER A 288 -9.40 -2.01 31.39
N ASP A 289 -9.21 -2.65 32.53
CA ASP A 289 -10.18 -2.82 33.61
C ASP A 289 -10.40 -1.54 34.43
N GLY A 290 -9.49 -0.57 34.34
CA GLY A 290 -9.62 0.73 34.98
C GLY A 290 -10.90 1.49 34.63
N TRP A 291 -11.51 1.21 33.46
CA TRP A 291 -12.75 1.85 33.02
C TRP A 291 -13.82 0.89 32.45
N GLY A 292 -13.47 -0.38 32.26
CA GLY A 292 -14.41 -1.40 31.79
C GLY A 292 -15.56 -1.62 32.76
N ALA A 293 -16.80 -1.48 32.28
CA ALA A 293 -18.03 -1.60 33.08
C ALA A 293 -18.13 -0.65 34.29
N ARG A 294 -17.40 0.49 34.28
CA ARG A 294 -17.50 1.53 35.31
C ARG A 294 -18.35 2.71 34.86
N GLY A 295 -19.32 3.11 35.67
CA GLY A 295 -20.32 4.13 35.31
C GLY A 295 -19.73 5.49 34.93
N LEU A 296 -18.66 5.94 35.60
CA LEU A 296 -18.05 7.26 35.36
C LEU A 296 -17.55 7.41 33.91
N ALA A 297 -17.00 6.33 33.34
CA ALA A 297 -16.41 6.32 32.01
C ALA A 297 -17.44 6.47 30.88
N TYR A 298 -18.63 5.85 30.99
CA TYR A 298 -19.60 5.78 29.88
C TYR A 298 -20.92 6.53 30.10
N ARG A 299 -21.34 6.83 31.34
CA ARG A 299 -22.64 7.49 31.58
C ARG A 299 -22.71 8.89 30.93
N GLY A 300 -23.74 9.14 30.12
CA GLY A 300 -23.92 10.36 29.32
C GLY A 300 -23.01 10.47 28.09
N LYS A 301 -22.24 9.41 27.81
CA LYS A 301 -21.20 9.30 26.78
C LYS A 301 -21.28 7.93 26.07
N GLU A 302 -22.47 7.34 26.05
CA GLU A 302 -22.68 5.97 25.61
C GLU A 302 -22.42 5.81 24.10
N SER A 303 -22.78 6.81 23.30
CA SER A 303 -22.53 6.82 21.85
C SER A 303 -21.05 6.82 21.47
N GLU A 304 -20.21 7.42 22.31
CA GLU A 304 -18.77 7.53 22.15
C GLU A 304 -18.08 6.21 22.50
N VAL A 305 -18.60 5.50 23.51
CA VAL A 305 -18.07 4.22 24.00
C VAL A 305 -18.61 3.01 23.23
N GLU A 306 -19.68 3.17 22.44
CA GLU A 306 -20.29 2.10 21.64
C GLU A 306 -19.23 1.28 20.86
N GLY A 307 -19.32 -0.05 21.00
CA GLY A 307 -18.40 -0.98 20.36
C GLY A 307 -17.09 -1.22 21.10
N ALA A 308 -16.88 -0.56 22.24
CA ALA A 308 -15.71 -0.80 23.08
C ALA A 308 -15.65 -2.27 23.51
N ILE A 309 -14.44 -2.81 23.55
CA ILE A 309 -14.13 -4.12 24.11
C ILE A 309 -13.19 -3.91 25.29
N THR A 310 -13.49 -4.46 26.46
CA THR A 310 -12.66 -4.29 27.65
C THR A 310 -12.26 -5.62 28.26
N VAL A 311 -11.08 -5.64 28.85
CA VAL A 311 -10.52 -6.81 29.54
C VAL A 311 -10.66 -6.60 31.03
N GLN A 312 -11.58 -7.32 31.67
CA GLN A 312 -11.88 -7.18 33.09
C GLN A 312 -11.47 -8.45 33.87
N PRO A 313 -10.77 -8.34 35.02
CA PRO A 313 -10.51 -9.47 35.90
C PRO A 313 -11.78 -10.23 36.25
N LEU A 314 -11.70 -11.56 36.16
CA LEU A 314 -12.84 -12.44 36.35
C LEU A 314 -13.15 -12.57 37.85
N ALA A 315 -14.21 -11.88 38.29
CA ALA A 315 -14.81 -12.02 39.60
C ALA A 315 -16.19 -12.69 39.54
N VAL A 316 -16.59 -13.29 40.66
CA VAL A 316 -17.90 -13.87 40.92
C VAL A 316 -18.56 -13.08 42.05
N GLU A 317 -19.87 -12.85 41.93
CA GLU A 317 -20.62 -12.11 42.95
C GLU A 317 -20.50 -12.79 44.32
N VAL A 318 -20.24 -11.98 45.37
CA VAL A 318 -20.17 -12.45 46.75
C VAL A 318 -21.59 -12.79 47.23
N PRO A 319 -21.89 -14.07 47.52
CA PRO A 319 -23.25 -14.49 47.84
C PRO A 319 -23.82 -13.74 49.06
N GLY A 320 -25.04 -13.23 48.94
CA GLY A 320 -25.74 -12.55 50.03
C GLY A 320 -25.32 -11.09 50.26
N PHE A 321 -24.19 -10.63 49.72
CA PHE A 321 -23.71 -9.25 49.94
C PHE A 321 -24.69 -8.20 49.39
N LYS A 322 -25.23 -8.39 48.18
CA LYS A 322 -26.22 -7.49 47.59
C LYS A 322 -27.43 -7.27 48.52
N ARG A 323 -27.97 -8.38 49.06
CA ARG A 323 -29.09 -8.33 50.01
C ARG A 323 -28.68 -7.68 51.33
N TYR A 324 -27.46 -7.92 51.81
CA TYR A 324 -26.92 -7.24 52.99
C TYR A 324 -26.88 -5.73 52.78
N PHE A 325 -26.25 -5.26 51.69
CA PHE A 325 -26.05 -3.84 51.41
C PHE A 325 -27.38 -3.09 51.23
N MET A 326 -28.33 -3.64 50.45
CA MET A 326 -29.66 -3.03 50.24
C MET A 326 -30.49 -2.89 51.53
N ASN A 327 -30.22 -3.73 52.53
CA ASN A 327 -30.91 -3.69 53.82
C ASN A 327 -30.22 -2.81 54.86
N LEU A 328 -29.04 -2.24 54.56
CA LEU A 328 -28.39 -1.30 55.45
C LEU A 328 -29.23 -0.02 55.61
N ARG A 329 -29.22 0.53 56.82
CA ARG A 329 -29.92 1.77 57.16
C ARG A 329 -29.01 2.66 58.02
N PRO A 330 -29.07 4.00 57.88
CA PRO A 330 -28.28 4.93 58.68
C PRO A 330 -28.45 4.76 60.19
N GLU A 331 -29.61 4.29 60.68
CA GLU A 331 -29.83 4.04 62.11
C GLU A 331 -29.06 2.81 62.61
N THR A 332 -28.92 1.79 61.75
CA THR A 332 -28.33 0.49 62.12
C THR A 332 -26.82 0.45 61.86
N ASN A 333 -26.35 1.05 60.78
CA ASN A 333 -24.96 1.03 60.39
C ASN A 333 -24.18 2.19 61.02
N LYS A 334 -23.86 2.06 62.31
CA LYS A 334 -23.03 3.05 63.04
C LYS A 334 -21.54 2.76 62.97
N ARG A 335 -21.13 1.59 62.49
CA ARG A 335 -19.72 1.19 62.38
C ARG A 335 -19.00 1.83 61.19
N ASN A 336 -19.74 2.20 60.15
CA ASN A 336 -19.22 2.89 58.99
C ASN A 336 -19.58 4.39 59.09
N PRO A 337 -18.61 5.27 59.36
CA PRO A 337 -18.89 6.69 59.55
C PRO A 337 -19.31 7.41 58.26
N TRP A 338 -18.97 6.86 57.10
CA TRP A 338 -19.27 7.44 55.79
C TRP A 338 -20.61 6.97 55.21
N PHE A 339 -21.31 6.02 55.87
CA PHE A 339 -22.58 5.49 55.35
C PHE A 339 -23.70 6.54 55.31
N ILE A 340 -23.69 7.50 56.24
CA ILE A 340 -24.64 8.63 56.22
C ILE A 340 -24.38 9.51 55.00
N GLU A 341 -23.13 9.85 54.73
CA GLU A 341 -22.75 10.64 53.54
C GLU A 341 -23.10 9.91 52.24
N TYR A 342 -22.94 8.57 52.21
CA TYR A 342 -23.40 7.75 51.10
C TYR A 342 -24.92 7.84 50.92
N TRP A 343 -25.69 7.78 52.00
CA TRP A 343 -27.15 7.92 51.97
C TRP A 343 -27.58 9.27 51.41
N GLU A 344 -26.96 10.35 51.89
CA GLU A 344 -27.20 11.71 51.42
C GLU A 344 -26.89 11.83 49.92
N HIS A 345 -25.75 11.30 49.50
CA HIS A 345 -25.32 11.33 48.11
C HIS A 345 -26.22 10.48 47.19
N HIS A 346 -26.68 9.32 47.64
CA HIS A 346 -27.50 8.41 46.83
C HIS A 346 -28.92 8.93 46.63
N PHE A 347 -29.55 9.42 47.71
CA PHE A 347 -30.93 9.93 47.67
C PHE A 347 -31.04 11.43 47.40
N LYS A 348 -29.91 12.15 47.30
CA LYS A 348 -29.84 13.61 47.07
C LYS A 348 -30.62 14.41 48.13
N CYS A 349 -30.49 13.99 49.39
CA CYS A 349 -31.13 14.60 50.55
C CYS A 349 -30.12 14.79 51.69
N LYS A 350 -30.46 15.59 52.70
CA LYS A 350 -29.65 15.84 53.90
C LYS A 350 -30.20 15.10 55.11
N TYR A 351 -29.38 14.26 55.75
CA TYR A 351 -29.80 13.45 56.88
C TYR A 351 -29.80 14.29 58.18
N PRO A 352 -30.82 14.17 59.04
CA PRO A 352 -30.89 14.95 60.29
C PRO A 352 -29.70 14.66 61.22
N GLY A 353 -28.95 15.70 61.60
CA GLY A 353 -27.80 15.57 62.50
C GLY A 353 -26.55 14.97 61.86
N SER A 354 -26.46 14.92 60.53
CA SER A 354 -25.24 14.53 59.83
C SER A 354 -24.09 15.52 60.05
N LEU A 355 -22.85 15.02 59.94
CA LEU A 355 -21.66 15.86 59.97
C LEU A 355 -21.67 16.82 58.75
N TRP A 356 -21.12 18.00 58.93
CA TRP A 356 -20.99 18.96 57.85
C TRP A 356 -20.00 18.46 56.78
N THR A 357 -20.41 18.46 55.51
CA THR A 357 -19.52 18.27 54.37
C THR A 357 -19.73 19.39 53.35
N PRO A 358 -18.70 19.79 52.59
CA PRO A 358 -18.85 20.80 51.54
C PRO A 358 -19.83 20.45 50.42
N LEU A 359 -20.35 19.21 50.38
CA LEU A 359 -21.21 18.67 49.33
C LEU A 359 -22.66 18.48 49.80
N ASN A 360 -22.88 18.24 51.10
CA ASN A 360 -24.22 18.04 51.63
C ASN A 360 -25.02 19.34 51.84
N GLU A 361 -24.38 20.51 51.69
CA GLU A 361 -25.08 21.79 51.59
C GLU A 361 -25.84 21.98 50.27
N GLU A 362 -25.53 21.18 49.25
CA GLU A 362 -26.26 21.20 47.96
C GLU A 362 -27.69 20.64 48.09
N TYR A 363 -27.97 19.89 49.17
CA TYR A 363 -29.25 19.19 49.35
C TYR A 363 -30.23 19.97 50.22
N ASN A 364 -31.31 20.45 49.60
CA ASN A 364 -32.37 21.22 50.27
C ASN A 364 -33.41 20.35 50.98
N GLN A 365 -33.57 19.08 50.58
CA GLN A 365 -34.56 18.16 51.13
C GLN A 365 -33.96 17.36 52.29
N SER A 366 -34.74 17.10 53.34
CA SER A 366 -34.28 16.26 54.46
C SER A 366 -34.60 14.78 54.21
N CYS A 367 -33.64 13.89 54.50
CA CYS A 367 -33.85 12.45 54.43
C CYS A 367 -34.75 11.97 55.58
N THR A 368 -35.63 11.02 55.29
CA THR A 368 -36.52 10.39 56.27
C THR A 368 -35.87 9.21 57.00
N GLY A 369 -34.81 8.62 56.44
CA GLY A 369 -34.16 7.39 56.92
C GLY A 369 -34.89 6.11 56.53
N LYS A 370 -36.09 6.23 55.94
CA LYS A 370 -36.93 5.10 55.49
C LYS A 370 -36.80 4.84 53.99
N GLU A 371 -35.98 5.58 53.27
CA GLU A 371 -35.68 5.31 51.88
C GLU A 371 -35.10 3.89 51.72
N GLN A 372 -35.27 3.29 50.55
CA GLN A 372 -34.78 1.94 50.27
C GLN A 372 -33.82 1.98 49.10
N ILE A 373 -32.62 1.42 49.28
CA ILE A 373 -31.65 1.26 48.20
C ILE A 373 -32.18 0.19 47.26
N ASP A 374 -32.36 0.52 45.98
CA ASP A 374 -32.92 -0.37 44.97
C ASP A 374 -32.35 -0.07 43.58
N GLU A 375 -32.37 -1.04 42.67
CA GLU A 375 -31.88 -0.83 41.30
C GLU A 375 -32.65 0.27 40.57
N SER A 376 -33.94 0.43 40.90
CA SER A 376 -34.82 1.47 40.34
C SER A 376 -34.37 2.90 40.64
N ASN A 377 -33.61 3.12 41.73
CA ASN A 377 -33.05 4.42 42.10
C ASN A 377 -31.56 4.55 41.75
N GLY A 378 -31.07 3.74 40.82
CA GLY A 378 -29.71 3.84 40.28
C GLY A 378 -28.64 3.14 41.10
N PHE A 379 -29.02 2.25 42.03
CA PHE A 379 -28.07 1.35 42.68
C PHE A 379 -27.52 0.33 41.68
N GLU A 380 -26.20 0.27 41.58
CA GLU A 380 -25.49 -0.74 40.78
C GLU A 380 -24.46 -1.43 41.66
N LEU A 381 -24.46 -2.76 41.62
CA LEU A 381 -23.53 -3.58 42.39
C LEU A 381 -22.15 -3.63 41.70
N GLU A 382 -21.09 -3.40 42.47
CA GLU A 382 -19.72 -3.60 42.03
C GLU A 382 -19.44 -5.09 41.74
N ALA A 383 -19.07 -5.42 40.51
CA ALA A 383 -18.85 -6.80 40.09
C ALA A 383 -17.56 -7.42 40.67
N GLN A 384 -16.60 -6.60 41.10
CA GLN A 384 -15.25 -7.02 41.48
C GLN A 384 -15.04 -7.19 42.99
N LEU A 385 -16.10 -7.16 43.80
CA LEU A 385 -16.04 -7.23 45.27
C LEU A 385 -15.45 -8.55 45.81
N GLN A 386 -15.40 -9.60 44.99
CA GLN A 386 -14.73 -10.86 45.36
C GLN A 386 -13.28 -10.62 45.78
N PHE A 387 -12.52 -9.75 45.10
CA PHE A 387 -11.12 -9.51 45.41
C PHE A 387 -10.90 -8.90 46.79
N VAL A 388 -11.87 -8.10 47.27
CA VAL A 388 -11.88 -7.56 48.64
C VAL A 388 -12.12 -8.67 49.65
N SER A 389 -13.16 -9.48 49.42
CA SER A 389 -13.52 -10.61 50.29
C SER A 389 -12.38 -11.64 50.37
N ASP A 390 -11.79 -11.99 49.24
CA ASP A 390 -10.65 -12.91 49.15
C ASP A 390 -9.41 -12.35 49.86
N GLY A 391 -9.23 -11.02 49.88
CA GLY A 391 -8.12 -10.38 50.61
C GLY A 391 -8.28 -10.54 52.13
N VAL A 392 -9.48 -10.33 52.65
CA VAL A 392 -9.80 -10.57 54.06
C VAL A 392 -9.65 -12.06 54.40
N LEU A 393 -10.16 -12.95 53.55
CA LEU A 393 -10.03 -14.39 53.72
C LEU A 393 -8.57 -14.85 53.67
N ALA A 394 -7.72 -14.24 52.85
CA ALA A 394 -6.29 -14.55 52.80
C ALA A 394 -5.61 -14.25 54.14
N PHE A 395 -5.83 -13.04 54.71
CA PHE A 395 -5.34 -12.71 56.05
C PHE A 395 -5.88 -13.68 57.12
N ALA A 396 -7.19 -13.96 57.09
CA ALA A 396 -7.82 -14.84 58.06
C ALA A 396 -7.29 -16.29 57.99
N ASN A 397 -7.13 -16.85 56.80
CA ASN A 397 -6.59 -18.19 56.61
C ASN A 397 -5.10 -18.29 56.95
N ALA A 398 -4.31 -17.26 56.64
CA ALA A 398 -2.92 -17.19 57.09
C ALA A 398 -2.84 -17.13 58.62
N ALA A 399 -3.65 -16.30 59.27
CA ALA A 399 -3.69 -16.19 60.73
C ALA A 399 -4.12 -17.51 61.38
N LYS A 400 -5.11 -18.19 60.80
CA LYS A 400 -5.56 -19.52 61.23
C LYS A 400 -4.46 -20.58 61.13
N ARG A 401 -3.72 -20.60 60.02
CA ARG A 401 -2.62 -21.56 59.83
C ARG A 401 -1.45 -21.26 60.77
N MET A 402 -1.05 -19.99 60.88
CA MET A 402 -0.02 -19.55 61.82
C MET A 402 -0.39 -19.87 63.27
N HIS A 403 -1.64 -19.65 63.66
CA HIS A 403 -2.14 -20.00 65.01
C HIS A 403 -2.16 -21.50 65.27
N LYS A 404 -2.52 -22.31 64.27
CA LYS A 404 -2.44 -23.76 64.37
C LYS A 404 -1.00 -24.22 64.58
N ASP A 405 -0.05 -23.66 63.84
CA ASP A 405 1.35 -24.10 63.84
C ASP A 405 2.12 -23.57 65.05
N LEU A 406 1.87 -22.33 65.50
CA LEU A 406 2.58 -21.69 66.63
C LEU A 406 1.86 -21.86 67.98
N CYS A 407 0.54 -21.79 68.00
CA CYS A 407 -0.26 -21.85 69.23
C CYS A 407 -0.94 -23.21 69.45
N GLY A 408 -0.77 -24.17 68.53
CA GLY A 408 -1.38 -25.49 68.61
C GLY A 408 -2.91 -25.47 68.50
N GLY A 409 -3.51 -24.40 67.96
CA GLY A 409 -4.96 -24.26 67.84
C GLY A 409 -5.71 -24.05 69.16
N ARG A 410 -5.03 -23.63 70.23
CA ARG A 410 -5.64 -23.38 71.55
C ARG A 410 -6.55 -22.15 71.53
N TYR A 411 -7.54 -22.12 72.43
CA TYR A 411 -8.45 -20.97 72.56
C TYR A 411 -7.69 -19.68 72.92
N GLY A 412 -7.91 -18.62 72.14
CA GLY A 412 -7.26 -17.32 72.33
C GLY A 412 -5.89 -17.19 71.65
N LEU A 413 -5.34 -15.96 71.70
CA LEU A 413 -4.04 -15.64 71.09
C LEU A 413 -2.90 -16.04 72.03
N CYS A 414 -1.87 -16.71 71.52
CA CYS A 414 -0.71 -17.12 72.32
C CYS A 414 0.43 -16.10 72.24
N PRO A 415 1.40 -16.11 73.19
CA PRO A 415 2.51 -15.16 73.20
C PRO A 415 3.39 -15.18 71.94
N ALA A 416 3.43 -16.29 71.20
CA ALA A 416 4.17 -16.37 69.94
C ALA A 416 3.53 -15.58 68.78
N MET A 417 2.31 -15.09 68.95
CA MET A 417 1.56 -14.28 67.99
C MET A 417 1.18 -12.89 68.52
N ASP A 418 1.68 -12.50 69.70
CA ASP A 418 1.35 -11.22 70.33
C ASP A 418 2.64 -10.43 70.66
N PRO A 419 3.11 -9.54 69.76
CA PRO A 419 2.52 -9.16 68.47
C PRO A 419 2.87 -10.14 67.33
N ILE A 420 2.11 -10.09 66.24
CA ILE A 420 2.38 -10.88 65.02
C ILE A 420 3.63 -10.36 64.31
N ASP A 421 4.63 -11.23 64.10
CA ASP A 421 5.77 -10.92 63.23
C ASP A 421 5.36 -10.95 61.75
N GLY A 422 5.43 -9.80 61.09
CA GLY A 422 5.00 -9.66 59.71
C GLY A 422 5.88 -10.40 58.69
N ARG A 423 7.16 -10.69 59.00
CA ARG A 423 8.03 -11.52 58.14
C ARG A 423 7.53 -12.95 58.08
N THR A 424 7.26 -13.53 59.25
CA THR A 424 6.67 -14.86 59.38
C THR A 424 5.27 -14.87 58.79
N PHE A 425 4.45 -13.86 59.07
CA PHE A 425 3.07 -13.78 58.57
C PHE A 425 2.99 -13.73 57.04
N LYS A 426 3.92 -13.04 56.39
CA LYS A 426 4.06 -13.05 54.92
C LYS A 426 4.27 -14.46 54.35
N GLN A 427 5.08 -15.30 54.98
CA GLN A 427 5.30 -16.67 54.50
C GLN A 427 4.00 -17.48 54.53
N TYR A 428 3.24 -17.36 55.62
CA TYR A 428 1.91 -17.98 55.71
C TYR A 428 0.93 -17.43 54.68
N LEU A 429 1.01 -16.13 54.34
CA LEU A 429 0.20 -15.49 53.30
C LEU A 429 0.49 -16.05 51.91
N LEU A 430 1.75 -16.26 51.52
CA LEU A 430 2.11 -16.81 50.21
C LEU A 430 1.61 -18.25 50.02
N ASP A 431 1.52 -19.02 51.11
CA ASP A 431 1.11 -20.42 51.09
C ASP A 431 -0.38 -20.65 51.40
N VAL A 432 -1.22 -19.61 51.40
CA VAL A 432 -2.66 -19.79 51.64
C VAL A 432 -3.33 -20.50 50.46
N ARG A 433 -4.23 -21.42 50.79
CA ARG A 433 -5.18 -22.01 49.85
C ARG A 433 -6.53 -22.12 50.53
N PHE A 434 -7.54 -21.52 49.94
CA PHE A 434 -8.89 -21.54 50.48
C PHE A 434 -9.95 -21.47 49.38
N LYS A 435 -11.17 -21.82 49.76
CA LYS A 435 -12.37 -21.63 48.95
C LYS A 435 -12.98 -20.28 49.31
N SER A 436 -13.14 -19.40 48.32
CA SER A 436 -13.76 -18.08 48.49
C SER A 436 -15.21 -18.18 48.97
N MET A 437 -15.79 -17.07 49.42
CA MET A 437 -17.22 -17.00 49.72
C MET A 437 -18.09 -17.33 48.49
N ALA A 438 -17.57 -17.09 47.28
CA ALA A 438 -18.22 -17.43 46.01
C ALA A 438 -18.00 -18.89 45.58
N GLY A 439 -17.26 -19.69 46.36
CA GLY A 439 -17.02 -21.10 46.10
C GLY A 439 -15.89 -21.41 45.12
N THR A 440 -15.12 -20.41 44.72
CA THR A 440 -13.95 -20.55 43.83
C THR A 440 -12.69 -20.85 44.64
N GLU A 441 -11.79 -21.70 44.12
CA GLU A 441 -10.48 -21.93 44.74
C GLU A 441 -9.56 -20.74 44.49
N PHE A 442 -8.92 -20.25 45.56
CA PHE A 442 -7.96 -19.14 45.54
C PHE A 442 -6.60 -19.58 46.09
N GLN A 443 -5.54 -19.14 45.40
CA GLN A 443 -4.14 -19.24 45.82
C GLN A 443 -3.35 -18.12 45.12
N PHE A 444 -2.35 -17.56 45.80
CA PHE A 444 -1.42 -16.62 45.18
C PHE A 444 -0.44 -17.32 44.23
N LEU A 445 -0.02 -16.60 43.19
CA LEU A 445 1.13 -16.97 42.38
C LEU A 445 2.42 -16.83 43.21
N PRO A 446 3.54 -17.48 42.81
CA PRO A 446 4.79 -17.43 43.58
C PRO A 446 5.35 -16.02 43.84
N ASN A 447 4.98 -15.05 43.01
CA ASN A 447 5.35 -13.65 43.15
C ASN A 447 4.39 -12.81 44.03
N GLY A 448 3.34 -13.41 44.59
CA GLY A 448 2.33 -12.74 45.42
C GLY A 448 1.14 -12.15 44.65
N ASP A 449 1.02 -12.43 43.35
CA ASP A 449 -0.09 -11.96 42.51
C ASP A 449 -1.32 -12.88 42.56
N GLY A 450 -2.48 -12.31 42.23
CA GLY A 450 -3.70 -13.07 42.02
C GLY A 450 -3.67 -13.90 40.72
N PRO A 451 -4.54 -14.92 40.60
CA PRO A 451 -4.60 -15.77 39.42
C PRO A 451 -5.02 -14.99 38.16
N SER A 452 -4.32 -15.22 37.05
CA SER A 452 -4.57 -14.56 35.75
C SER A 452 -5.82 -15.11 35.03
N ARG A 453 -7.00 -14.59 35.39
CA ARG A 453 -8.28 -14.93 34.77
C ARG A 453 -9.03 -13.65 34.41
N TYR A 454 -9.39 -13.50 33.14
CA TYR A 454 -10.12 -12.33 32.67
C TYR A 454 -11.36 -12.73 31.89
N ARG A 455 -12.30 -11.80 31.87
CA ARG A 455 -13.51 -11.81 31.06
C ARG A 455 -13.39 -10.68 30.04
N ILE A 456 -13.83 -10.96 28.82
CA ILE A 456 -13.87 -9.99 27.74
C ILE A 456 -15.29 -9.45 27.65
N LEU A 457 -15.43 -8.14 27.79
CA LEU A 457 -16.70 -7.44 27.73
C LEU A 457 -16.79 -6.64 26.44
N ASN A 458 -17.99 -6.47 25.91
CA ASN A 458 -18.29 -5.62 24.76
C ASN A 458 -19.46 -4.70 25.10
N PHE A 459 -19.30 -3.39 24.88
CA PHE A 459 -20.32 -2.39 25.12
C PHE A 459 -21.17 -2.21 23.86
N VAL A 460 -22.41 -2.71 23.89
CA VAL A 460 -23.26 -2.79 22.70
C VAL A 460 -24.53 -1.99 22.87
N GLN A 461 -24.99 -1.39 21.79
CA GLN A 461 -26.34 -0.84 21.70
C GLN A 461 -27.32 -1.97 21.34
N THR A 462 -28.31 -2.22 22.19
CA THR A 462 -29.31 -3.29 21.98
C THR A 462 -30.52 -2.82 21.20
N SER A 463 -30.87 -1.55 21.40
CA SER A 463 -31.95 -0.84 20.73
C SER A 463 -31.55 0.64 20.66
N PRO A 464 -32.14 1.45 19.76
CA PRO A 464 -31.81 2.86 19.66
C PRO A 464 -31.85 3.55 21.04
N GLY A 465 -30.72 4.10 21.47
CA GLY A 465 -30.55 4.77 22.76
C GLY A 465 -30.36 3.88 24.00
N LYS A 466 -30.38 2.54 23.88
CA LYS A 466 -30.17 1.61 25.00
C LYS A 466 -28.86 0.83 24.83
N TYR A 467 -27.99 0.94 25.82
CA TYR A 467 -26.65 0.35 25.82
C TYR A 467 -26.45 -0.57 27.03
N GLU A 468 -25.68 -1.64 26.86
CA GLU A 468 -25.31 -2.54 27.94
C GLU A 468 -23.95 -3.21 27.70
N TRP A 469 -23.29 -3.60 28.80
CA TRP A 469 -22.08 -4.42 28.76
C TRP A 469 -22.47 -5.90 28.63
N ARG A 470 -21.96 -6.58 27.61
CA ARG A 470 -22.14 -8.03 27.43
C ARG A 470 -20.81 -8.75 27.54
N THR A 471 -20.86 -9.95 28.12
CA THR A 471 -19.71 -10.85 28.13
C THR A 471 -19.61 -11.57 26.81
N ILE A 472 -18.47 -11.48 26.13
CA ILE A 472 -18.26 -12.08 24.81
C ILE A 472 -17.21 -13.19 24.80
N GLY A 473 -16.43 -13.33 25.87
CA GLY A 473 -15.38 -14.35 25.96
C GLY A 473 -14.57 -14.27 27.24
N PHE A 474 -13.48 -15.04 27.27
CA PHE A 474 -12.59 -15.19 28.42
C PHE A 474 -11.13 -15.26 27.97
N PHE A 475 -10.23 -14.87 28.88
CA PHE A 475 -8.79 -15.06 28.71
C PHE A 475 -8.25 -15.78 29.95
N ARG A 476 -7.67 -16.96 29.75
CA ARG A 476 -7.15 -17.83 30.81
C ARG A 476 -5.88 -18.52 30.33
N ASP A 477 -4.86 -18.55 31.18
CA ASP A 477 -3.59 -19.26 30.93
C ASP A 477 -2.95 -18.94 29.56
N GLY A 478 -3.02 -17.67 29.14
CA GLY A 478 -2.45 -17.21 27.87
C GLY A 478 -3.34 -17.41 26.63
N ASN A 479 -4.50 -18.06 26.77
CA ASN A 479 -5.41 -18.33 25.66
C ASN A 479 -6.65 -17.43 25.70
N LEU A 480 -6.94 -16.79 24.57
CA LEU A 480 -8.14 -15.99 24.33
C LEU A 480 -9.23 -16.86 23.67
N THR A 481 -10.41 -16.92 24.29
CA THR A 481 -11.59 -17.60 23.74
C THR A 481 -12.74 -16.61 23.59
N ILE A 482 -13.29 -16.47 22.39
CA ILE A 482 -14.45 -15.62 22.10
C ILE A 482 -15.66 -16.52 21.81
N ASP A 483 -16.65 -16.46 22.69
CA ASP A 483 -17.87 -17.27 22.61
C ASP A 483 -18.92 -16.62 21.69
N THR A 484 -18.99 -15.29 21.70
CA THR A 484 -19.90 -14.52 20.84
C THR A 484 -19.13 -13.44 20.07
N PRO A 485 -19.44 -13.24 18.78
CA PRO A 485 -18.75 -12.24 17.98
C PRO A 485 -19.02 -10.83 18.52
N PRO A 486 -17.99 -9.97 18.65
CA PRO A 486 -18.17 -8.60 19.09
C PRO A 486 -18.99 -7.78 18.08
N ILE A 487 -19.77 -6.83 18.60
CA ILE A 487 -20.56 -5.87 17.84
C ILE A 487 -19.94 -4.49 18.06
N PHE A 488 -19.52 -3.85 16.97
CA PHE A 488 -18.83 -2.56 17.03
C PHE A 488 -19.77 -1.37 16.86
N ARG A 489 -20.80 -1.50 16.04
CA ARG A 489 -21.89 -0.52 15.92
C ARG A 489 -23.21 -1.24 15.67
N TYR A 490 -24.30 -0.66 16.14
CA TYR A 490 -25.66 -1.18 15.90
C TYR A 490 -25.97 -1.29 14.39
N GLU A 491 -25.66 -0.24 13.62
CA GLU A 491 -25.93 -0.21 12.17
C GLU A 491 -24.88 -0.97 11.34
N ASN A 492 -23.65 -1.08 11.84
CA ASN A 492 -22.55 -1.77 11.18
C ASN A 492 -21.76 -2.63 12.18
N PRO A 493 -22.13 -3.90 12.35
CA PRO A 493 -21.55 -4.74 13.40
C PRO A 493 -20.09 -5.13 13.14
N VAL A 494 -19.53 -4.83 11.96
CA VAL A 494 -18.16 -5.25 11.58
C VAL A 494 -17.11 -4.29 12.13
N HIS A 495 -16.01 -4.84 12.65
CA HIS A 495 -14.88 -4.02 13.09
C HIS A 495 -14.27 -3.21 11.93
N PRO A 496 -13.82 -1.97 12.17
CA PRO A 496 -13.05 -1.25 11.16
C PRO A 496 -11.71 -1.94 10.91
N SER A 497 -11.18 -1.82 9.69
CA SER A 497 -9.80 -2.20 9.40
C SER A 497 -8.86 -1.12 9.95
N SER A 498 -7.82 -1.54 10.67
CA SER A 498 -6.79 -0.68 11.24
C SER A 498 -5.42 -1.05 10.64
N GLU A 499 -5.21 -0.60 9.41
CA GLU A 499 -4.03 -0.89 8.58
C GLU A 499 -3.49 0.40 7.97
N CYS A 500 -2.18 0.63 8.07
CA CYS A 500 -1.56 1.82 7.49
C CYS A 500 -1.48 1.74 5.95
N ALA A 501 -1.24 0.55 5.42
CA ALA A 501 -1.13 0.30 3.99
C ALA A 501 -1.82 -1.01 3.64
N LYS A 502 -2.62 -1.00 2.57
CA LYS A 502 -3.21 -2.23 2.05
C LYS A 502 -2.13 -3.11 1.42
N PRO A 503 -2.29 -4.45 1.44
CA PRO A 503 -1.39 -5.34 0.71
C PRO A 503 -1.32 -4.98 -0.78
N CYS A 504 -0.12 -4.83 -1.32
CA CYS A 504 0.07 -4.54 -2.74
C CYS A 504 -0.33 -5.75 -3.61
N THR A 505 -0.88 -5.48 -4.79
CA THR A 505 -1.20 -6.53 -5.76
C THR A 505 0.07 -7.14 -6.36
N ALA A 506 -0.04 -8.31 -6.99
CA ALA A 506 1.11 -9.00 -7.57
C ALA A 506 1.83 -8.23 -8.70
N THR A 507 1.22 -7.15 -9.21
CA THR A 507 1.76 -6.27 -10.26
C THR A 507 2.40 -4.99 -9.72
N GLN A 508 2.33 -4.78 -8.41
CA GLN A 508 2.78 -3.56 -7.74
C GLN A 508 4.03 -3.83 -6.92
N ALA A 509 4.98 -2.89 -6.99
CA ALA A 509 6.15 -2.88 -6.12
C ALA A 509 5.80 -2.23 -4.77
N VAL A 510 6.32 -2.83 -3.70
CA VAL A 510 6.25 -2.29 -2.34
C VAL A 510 7.38 -1.28 -2.13
N ILE A 511 7.04 -0.05 -1.77
CA ILE A 511 7.99 1.04 -1.51
C ILE A 511 7.79 1.53 -0.07
N GLY A 512 8.85 1.56 0.71
CA GLY A 512 8.82 2.07 2.09
C GLY A 512 9.87 1.40 2.96
N ASN A 513 10.31 2.12 3.99
CA ASN A 513 11.30 1.62 4.94
C ASN A 513 10.65 0.99 6.19
N ASN A 514 9.39 1.33 6.48
CA ASN A 514 8.67 0.84 7.66
C ASN A 514 7.91 -0.46 7.35
N SER A 515 7.97 -1.41 8.28
CA SER A 515 7.34 -2.73 8.17
C SER A 515 5.82 -2.68 7.98
N CYS A 516 5.09 -1.67 8.48
CA CYS A 516 3.62 -1.60 8.38
C CYS A 516 3.08 -0.52 7.44
N CYS A 517 3.89 0.47 7.07
CA CYS A 517 3.46 1.61 6.24
C CYS A 517 4.26 1.64 4.94
N TRP A 518 3.76 0.93 3.93
CA TRP A 518 4.32 0.94 2.59
C TRP A 518 3.40 1.64 1.59
N GLN A 519 3.94 1.97 0.43
CA GLN A 519 3.22 2.48 -0.73
C GLN A 519 3.36 1.48 -1.86
N CYS A 520 2.26 1.27 -2.59
CA CYS A 520 2.23 0.40 -3.76
C CYS A 520 2.46 1.25 -5.00
N ARG A 521 3.43 0.87 -5.84
CA ARG A 521 3.70 1.52 -7.13
C ARG A 521 3.52 0.54 -8.27
N ASP A 522 2.71 0.90 -9.25
CA ASP A 522 2.54 0.11 -10.47
C ASP A 522 3.81 0.14 -11.33
N CYS A 523 4.26 -1.04 -11.78
CA CYS A 523 5.32 -1.13 -12.78
C CYS A 523 4.78 -0.80 -14.18
N SER A 524 5.55 -0.03 -14.96
CA SER A 524 5.15 0.38 -16.32
C SER A 524 5.02 -0.80 -17.30
N LYS A 525 4.54 -0.54 -18.53
CA LYS A 525 4.43 -1.54 -19.61
C LYS A 525 5.75 -2.28 -19.89
N TYR A 526 6.86 -1.58 -19.73
CA TYR A 526 8.20 -2.06 -20.05
C TYR A 526 9.00 -2.47 -18.82
N GLN A 527 8.36 -2.53 -17.66
CA GLN A 527 9.01 -2.93 -16.42
C GLN A 527 8.39 -4.20 -15.86
N TYR A 528 9.23 -5.09 -15.36
CA TYR A 528 8.86 -6.32 -14.69
C TYR A 528 9.34 -6.30 -13.24
N LEU A 529 8.75 -7.15 -12.40
CA LEU A 529 8.91 -7.21 -10.95
C LEU A 529 9.60 -8.53 -10.57
N PRO A 530 10.95 -8.62 -10.63
CA PRO A 530 11.68 -9.82 -10.23
C PRO A 530 11.57 -10.08 -8.72
N THR A 531 11.56 -9.00 -7.93
CA THR A 531 11.38 -9.01 -6.47
C THR A 531 10.24 -8.07 -6.11
N ARG A 532 9.50 -8.33 -5.02
CA ARG A 532 8.36 -7.52 -4.57
C ARG A 532 8.67 -6.02 -4.34
N ASN A 533 9.95 -5.65 -4.24
CA ASN A 533 10.36 -4.31 -3.82
C ASN A 533 10.86 -3.41 -4.98
N ALA A 534 11.07 -3.95 -6.19
CA ALA A 534 11.71 -3.19 -7.27
C ALA A 534 11.21 -3.57 -8.67
N CYS A 535 10.77 -2.56 -9.43
CA CYS A 535 10.46 -2.68 -10.86
C CYS A 535 11.76 -2.49 -11.68
N MET A 536 12.07 -3.43 -12.57
CA MET A 536 13.24 -3.39 -13.46
C MET A 536 12.81 -3.30 -14.92
N GLU A 537 13.61 -2.66 -15.78
CA GLU A 537 13.28 -2.51 -17.20
C GLU A 537 13.53 -3.78 -18.02
N CYS A 538 12.65 -4.03 -18.99
CA CYS A 538 12.78 -5.07 -20.00
C CYS A 538 13.75 -4.64 -21.12
N PRO A 539 14.48 -5.58 -21.75
CA PRO A 539 15.35 -5.28 -22.89
C PRO A 539 14.56 -4.78 -24.10
N TRP A 540 15.23 -4.04 -24.99
CA TRP A 540 14.63 -3.51 -26.22
C TRP A 540 14.03 -4.62 -27.09
N GLY A 541 12.85 -4.38 -27.65
CA GLY A 541 12.08 -5.40 -28.39
C GLY A 541 11.29 -6.36 -27.51
N SER A 542 11.18 -6.09 -26.20
CA SER A 542 10.36 -6.87 -25.27
C SER A 542 9.49 -6.00 -24.37
N VAL A 543 8.37 -6.56 -23.94
CA VAL A 543 7.40 -5.95 -23.01
C VAL A 543 7.20 -6.85 -21.81
N ALA A 544 6.81 -6.30 -20.66
CA ALA A 544 6.54 -7.13 -19.50
C ALA A 544 5.29 -8.00 -19.73
N SER A 545 5.33 -9.24 -19.25
CA SER A 545 4.19 -10.18 -19.23
C SER A 545 2.98 -9.56 -18.50
N THR A 546 1.79 -10.10 -18.72
CA THR A 546 0.55 -9.68 -18.02
C THR A 546 0.72 -9.70 -16.50
N ASN A 547 1.41 -10.72 -15.99
CA ASN A 547 1.69 -10.86 -14.55
C ASN A 547 2.94 -10.08 -14.11
N LYS A 548 3.56 -9.30 -14.99
CA LYS A 548 4.76 -8.49 -14.76
C LYS A 548 5.96 -9.25 -14.20
N LYS A 549 6.02 -10.58 -14.30
CA LYS A 549 7.13 -11.39 -13.75
C LYS A 549 8.34 -11.57 -14.66
N TYR A 550 8.12 -11.52 -15.97
CA TYR A 550 9.15 -11.75 -16.99
C TYR A 550 8.86 -10.93 -18.24
N CYS A 551 9.86 -10.76 -19.10
CA CYS A 551 9.74 -10.02 -20.35
C CYS A 551 9.40 -10.96 -21.51
N VAL A 552 8.54 -10.51 -22.42
CA VAL A 552 8.06 -11.23 -23.61
C VAL A 552 8.43 -10.42 -24.85
N SER A 553 9.02 -11.06 -25.86
CA SER A 553 9.42 -10.40 -27.09
C SER A 553 8.24 -9.94 -27.93
N ILE A 554 8.32 -8.74 -28.49
CA ILE A 554 7.34 -8.18 -29.43
C ILE A 554 7.46 -8.94 -30.76
N PRO A 555 6.35 -9.31 -31.43
CA PRO A 555 6.40 -10.01 -32.70
C PRO A 555 7.04 -9.16 -33.81
N GLN A 556 7.91 -9.79 -34.61
CA GLN A 556 8.60 -9.14 -35.72
C GLN A 556 7.64 -8.73 -36.85
N ARG A 557 7.78 -7.49 -37.34
CA ARG A 557 7.09 -6.97 -38.54
C ARG A 557 8.07 -6.86 -39.70
N TYR A 558 7.67 -7.35 -40.87
CA TYR A 558 8.39 -7.23 -42.14
C TYR A 558 7.37 -7.21 -43.27
N LEU A 559 7.77 -6.73 -44.46
CA LEU A 559 6.90 -6.69 -45.63
C LEU A 559 6.57 -8.12 -46.06
N ARG A 560 5.29 -8.51 -45.97
CA ARG A 560 4.84 -9.88 -46.31
C ARG A 560 4.30 -9.91 -47.73
N TYR A 561 4.31 -11.10 -48.33
CA TYR A 561 3.69 -11.33 -49.63
C TYR A 561 2.16 -11.10 -49.59
N ASP A 562 1.55 -11.30 -48.42
CA ASP A 562 0.11 -11.14 -48.20
C ASP A 562 -0.33 -9.69 -48.01
N ASP A 563 0.60 -8.74 -47.89
CA ASP A 563 0.28 -7.33 -47.73
C ASP A 563 -0.24 -6.74 -49.05
N GLY A 564 -1.34 -5.97 -49.02
CA GLY A 564 -1.97 -5.43 -50.24
C GLY A 564 -1.03 -4.63 -51.15
N ILE A 565 -0.08 -3.88 -50.57
CA ILE A 565 0.95 -3.13 -51.32
C ILE A 565 1.91 -4.09 -52.04
N SER A 566 2.32 -5.18 -51.38
CA SER A 566 3.17 -6.24 -51.95
C SER A 566 2.48 -6.96 -53.09
N ILE A 567 1.21 -7.32 -52.91
CA ILE A 567 0.39 -7.98 -53.93
C ILE A 567 0.31 -7.09 -55.18
N GLY A 568 0.06 -5.79 -55.02
CA GLY A 568 0.02 -4.84 -56.13
C GLY A 568 1.35 -4.75 -56.89
N ALA A 569 2.47 -4.64 -56.19
CA ALA A 569 3.79 -4.56 -56.80
C ALA A 569 4.18 -5.86 -57.53
N MET A 570 3.93 -7.02 -56.91
CA MET A 570 4.21 -8.33 -57.50
C MET A 570 3.31 -8.64 -58.70
N GLY A 571 2.04 -8.24 -58.66
CA GLY A 571 1.11 -8.40 -59.77
C GLY A 571 1.58 -7.65 -61.02
N LEU A 572 2.02 -6.40 -60.85
CA LEU A 572 2.62 -5.60 -61.93
C LEU A 572 3.89 -6.26 -62.49
N ALA A 573 4.76 -6.77 -61.62
CA ALA A 573 5.99 -7.45 -62.03
C ALA A 573 5.72 -8.78 -62.74
N ALA A 574 4.77 -9.58 -62.28
CA ALA A 574 4.38 -10.84 -62.90
C ALA A 574 3.83 -10.62 -64.32
N LEU A 575 2.94 -9.63 -64.48
CA LEU A 575 2.44 -9.24 -65.80
C LEU A 575 3.59 -8.80 -66.73
N GLY A 576 4.51 -7.98 -66.21
CA GLY A 576 5.71 -7.56 -66.92
C GLY A 576 6.59 -8.73 -67.38
N ILE A 577 6.80 -9.73 -66.52
CA ILE A 577 7.56 -10.96 -66.86
C ILE A 577 6.88 -11.71 -68.00
N VAL A 578 5.55 -11.94 -67.92
CA VAL A 578 4.79 -12.65 -68.96
C VAL A 578 4.91 -11.95 -70.32
N ILE A 579 4.73 -10.62 -70.34
CA ILE A 579 4.86 -9.82 -71.57
C ILE A 579 6.31 -9.88 -72.09
N THR A 580 7.31 -9.78 -71.21
CA THR A 580 8.74 -9.83 -71.61
C THR A 580 9.10 -11.18 -72.23
N CYS A 581 8.66 -12.29 -71.64
CA CYS A 581 8.84 -13.62 -72.20
C CYS A 581 8.15 -13.77 -73.56
N TRP A 582 6.93 -13.26 -73.69
CA TRP A 582 6.21 -13.27 -74.98
C TRP A 582 6.97 -12.50 -76.07
N VAL A 583 7.45 -11.28 -75.77
CA VAL A 583 8.27 -10.48 -76.69
C VAL A 583 9.57 -11.21 -77.05
N ALA A 584 10.23 -11.84 -76.09
CA ALA A 584 11.46 -12.61 -76.33
C ALA A 584 11.22 -13.80 -77.26
N ILE A 585 10.11 -14.52 -77.09
CA ILE A 585 9.70 -15.64 -77.96
C ILE A 585 9.46 -15.14 -79.40
N VAL A 586 8.74 -14.03 -79.58
CA VAL A 586 8.51 -13.42 -80.90
C VAL A 586 9.84 -13.05 -81.56
N PHE A 587 10.74 -12.38 -80.84
CA PHE A 587 12.06 -12.00 -81.34
C PHE A 587 12.94 -13.21 -81.68
N TYR A 588 12.86 -14.30 -80.91
CA TYR A 588 13.58 -15.54 -81.18
C TYR A 588 13.07 -16.24 -82.43
N ARG A 589 11.75 -16.39 -82.56
CA ARG A 589 11.11 -17.03 -83.71
C ARG A 589 11.37 -16.28 -85.02
N HIS A 590 11.33 -14.95 -84.98
CA HIS A 590 11.56 -14.08 -86.15
C HIS A 590 12.99 -13.52 -86.23
N ARG A 591 13.98 -14.18 -85.62
CA ARG A 591 15.36 -13.68 -85.52
C ARG A 591 16.06 -13.41 -86.85
N GLU A 592 15.61 -14.04 -87.93
CA GLU A 592 16.20 -13.89 -89.25
C GLU A 592 15.64 -12.69 -90.04
N THR A 593 14.57 -12.07 -89.54
CA THR A 593 13.89 -10.95 -90.20
C THR A 593 14.76 -9.68 -90.24
N PRO A 594 14.66 -8.85 -91.32
CA PRO A 594 15.44 -7.62 -91.46
C PRO A 594 15.27 -6.64 -90.29
N VAL A 595 14.07 -6.51 -89.73
CA VAL A 595 13.78 -5.61 -88.60
C VAL A 595 14.55 -6.01 -87.33
N VAL A 596 14.60 -7.30 -87.00
CA VAL A 596 15.33 -7.80 -85.80
C VAL A 596 16.85 -7.71 -86.02
N LYS A 597 17.34 -8.02 -87.22
CA LYS A 597 18.77 -7.89 -87.56
C LYS A 597 19.25 -6.44 -87.54
N ALA A 598 18.46 -5.49 -88.02
CA ALA A 598 18.81 -4.06 -88.05
C ALA A 598 18.99 -3.50 -86.63
N SER A 599 18.08 -3.83 -85.71
CA SER A 599 18.10 -3.39 -84.31
C SER A 599 19.27 -3.94 -83.47
N GLY A 600 20.01 -4.93 -84.01
CA GLY A 600 21.06 -5.64 -83.28
C GLY A 600 20.47 -6.72 -82.40
N ARG A 601 20.44 -7.96 -82.93
CA ARG A 601 19.85 -9.15 -82.29
C ARG A 601 20.40 -9.38 -80.88
N GLU A 602 21.72 -9.45 -80.75
CA GLU A 602 22.38 -9.78 -79.48
C GLU A 602 22.08 -8.75 -78.37
N LEU A 603 22.25 -7.46 -78.66
CA LEU A 603 21.94 -6.39 -77.70
C LEU A 603 20.45 -6.28 -77.36
N SER A 604 19.56 -6.72 -78.25
CA SER A 604 18.11 -6.78 -77.97
C SER A 604 17.78 -7.87 -76.95
N PHE A 605 18.42 -9.04 -77.05
CA PHE A 605 18.27 -10.11 -76.05
C PHE A 605 18.92 -9.73 -74.71
N VAL A 606 20.07 -9.05 -74.70
CA VAL A 606 20.67 -8.51 -73.47
C VAL A 606 19.72 -7.51 -72.79
N LEU A 607 19.09 -6.61 -73.56
CA LEU A 607 18.11 -5.66 -73.02
C LEU A 607 16.86 -6.37 -72.47
N LEU A 608 16.31 -7.38 -73.17
CA LEU A 608 15.18 -8.18 -72.67
C LEU A 608 15.56 -8.96 -71.40
N GLY A 609 16.79 -9.49 -71.32
CA GLY A 609 17.32 -10.12 -70.11
C GLY A 609 17.40 -9.15 -68.93
N GLY A 610 17.89 -7.92 -69.16
CA GLY A 610 17.89 -6.86 -68.15
C GLY A 610 16.48 -6.50 -67.67
N ILE A 611 15.51 -6.35 -68.58
CA ILE A 611 14.11 -6.05 -68.26
C ILE A 611 13.50 -7.18 -67.41
N PHE A 612 13.76 -8.45 -67.79
CA PHE A 612 13.33 -9.61 -67.01
C PHE A 612 13.93 -9.61 -65.60
N MET A 613 15.23 -9.27 -65.47
CA MET A 613 15.88 -9.13 -64.16
C MET A 613 15.25 -8.00 -63.33
N CYS A 614 14.90 -6.85 -63.93
CA CYS A 614 14.23 -5.76 -63.22
C CYS A 614 12.90 -6.20 -62.59
N TYR A 615 12.04 -6.91 -63.35
CA TYR A 615 10.79 -7.41 -62.78
C TYR A 615 11.01 -8.51 -61.73
N SER A 616 12.00 -9.38 -61.93
CA SER A 616 12.35 -10.42 -60.94
C SER A 616 12.81 -9.85 -59.60
N MET A 617 13.50 -8.69 -59.62
CA MET A 617 13.96 -8.03 -58.39
C MET A 617 12.85 -7.57 -57.46
N THR A 618 11.64 -7.32 -57.98
CA THR A 618 10.47 -7.01 -57.14
C THR A 618 10.15 -8.13 -56.16
N PHE A 619 10.25 -9.40 -56.59
CA PHE A 619 10.01 -10.56 -55.72
C PHE A 619 11.09 -10.72 -54.64
N VAL A 620 12.33 -10.40 -54.99
CA VAL A 620 13.47 -10.43 -54.06
C VAL A 620 13.37 -9.32 -53.02
N LEU A 621 12.89 -8.13 -53.40
CA LEU A 621 12.69 -6.99 -52.50
C LEU A 621 11.57 -7.22 -51.47
N VAL A 622 10.49 -7.91 -51.87
CA VAL A 622 9.36 -8.25 -50.97
C VAL A 622 9.66 -9.49 -50.10
N SER A 623 10.63 -10.32 -50.48
CA SER A 623 10.96 -11.53 -49.73
C SER A 623 11.38 -11.25 -48.28
N LYS A 624 11.13 -12.24 -47.41
CA LYS A 624 11.54 -12.16 -45.99
C LYS A 624 13.04 -11.83 -45.90
N PRO A 625 13.44 -10.78 -45.14
CA PRO A 625 14.83 -10.42 -44.96
C PRO A 625 15.61 -11.56 -44.27
N LEU A 626 16.54 -12.12 -45.02
CA LEU A 626 17.49 -13.17 -44.66
C LEU A 626 18.85 -12.73 -45.18
N THR A 627 19.94 -13.22 -44.61
CA THR A 627 21.30 -12.88 -45.07
C THR A 627 21.47 -13.08 -46.58
N MET A 628 20.86 -14.14 -47.13
CA MET A 628 20.88 -14.43 -48.58
C MET A 628 20.02 -13.46 -49.40
N THR A 629 18.81 -13.15 -48.95
CA THR A 629 17.92 -12.24 -49.70
C THR A 629 18.46 -10.81 -49.64
N CYS A 630 19.02 -10.36 -48.52
CA CYS A 630 19.69 -9.07 -48.40
C CYS A 630 20.92 -8.97 -49.33
N GLY A 631 21.66 -10.07 -49.52
CA GLY A 631 22.77 -10.13 -50.47
C GLY A 631 22.30 -10.00 -51.91
N ALA A 632 21.26 -10.76 -52.28
CA ALA A 632 20.63 -10.68 -53.59
C ALA A 632 20.07 -9.28 -53.89
N GLN A 633 19.48 -8.60 -52.89
CA GLN A 633 19.04 -7.21 -53.03
C GLN A 633 20.21 -6.25 -53.29
N LYS A 634 21.30 -6.33 -52.51
CA LYS A 634 22.48 -5.46 -52.68
C LYS A 634 23.10 -5.57 -54.08
N ILE A 635 23.20 -6.79 -54.62
CA ILE A 635 23.76 -7.01 -55.97
C ILE A 635 22.75 -6.65 -57.05
N GLY A 636 21.53 -7.18 -56.93
CA GLY A 636 20.56 -7.22 -58.01
C GLY A 636 19.96 -5.87 -58.38
N ILE A 637 19.77 -4.98 -57.40
CA ILE A 637 19.12 -3.67 -57.61
C ILE A 637 19.89 -2.78 -58.57
N GLY A 638 21.22 -2.75 -58.48
CA GLY A 638 22.06 -1.99 -59.42
C GLY A 638 22.29 -2.74 -60.73
N LEU A 639 22.55 -4.05 -60.64
CA LEU A 639 22.91 -4.89 -61.78
C LEU A 639 21.83 -4.93 -62.86
N CYS A 640 20.56 -5.06 -62.49
CA CYS A 640 19.46 -5.17 -63.47
C CYS A 640 19.35 -3.93 -64.38
N PHE A 641 19.50 -2.72 -63.81
CA PHE A 641 19.51 -1.48 -64.58
C PHE A 641 20.79 -1.28 -65.37
N SER A 642 21.94 -1.66 -64.82
CA SER A 642 23.20 -1.58 -65.56
C SER A 642 23.18 -2.44 -66.81
N VAL A 643 22.57 -3.63 -66.79
CA VAL A 643 22.36 -4.46 -67.99
C VAL A 643 21.46 -3.74 -69.01
N CYS A 644 20.33 -3.18 -68.56
CA CYS A 644 19.41 -2.43 -69.44
C CYS A 644 20.10 -1.23 -70.11
N TYR A 645 20.70 -0.35 -69.32
CA TYR A 645 21.28 0.89 -69.84
C TYR A 645 22.62 0.68 -70.54
N ALA A 646 23.41 -0.35 -70.19
CA ALA A 646 24.58 -0.72 -70.99
C ALA A 646 24.18 -1.16 -72.40
N ALA A 647 23.09 -1.94 -72.54
CA ALA A 647 22.58 -2.35 -73.84
C ALA A 647 22.03 -1.16 -74.65
N ILE A 648 21.24 -0.27 -74.01
CA ILE A 648 20.74 0.95 -74.66
C ILE A 648 21.89 1.88 -75.06
N LEU A 649 22.85 2.12 -74.18
CA LEU A 649 24.01 2.97 -74.46
C LEU A 649 24.83 2.43 -75.63
N THR A 650 25.10 1.12 -75.65
CA THR A 650 25.86 0.48 -76.72
C THR A 650 25.10 0.57 -78.05
N LYS A 651 23.77 0.41 -78.04
CA LYS A 651 22.92 0.62 -79.23
C LYS A 651 22.97 2.07 -79.73
N THR A 652 22.83 3.05 -78.84
CA THR A 652 22.84 4.47 -79.20
C THR A 652 24.23 4.93 -79.65
N ASN A 653 25.29 4.43 -79.02
CA ASN A 653 26.67 4.69 -79.40
C ASN A 653 26.98 4.11 -80.79
N ARG A 654 26.53 2.88 -81.10
CA ARG A 654 26.61 2.31 -82.45
C ARG A 654 25.95 3.22 -83.48
N ILE A 655 24.74 3.69 -83.21
CA ILE A 655 23.99 4.60 -84.11
C ILE A 655 24.80 5.89 -84.31
N SER A 656 25.22 6.55 -83.23
CA SER A 656 26.02 7.78 -83.28
C SER A 656 27.30 7.62 -84.12
N ARG A 657 28.04 6.52 -83.95
CA ARG A 657 29.28 6.24 -84.68
C ARG A 657 29.07 5.95 -86.15
N ILE A 658 27.97 5.30 -86.52
CA ILE A 658 27.60 5.06 -87.93
C ILE A 658 27.33 6.39 -88.64
N PHE A 659 26.57 7.29 -88.02
CA PHE A 659 26.22 8.58 -88.62
C PHE A 659 27.37 9.59 -88.61
N GLU A 660 28.18 9.62 -87.56
CA GLU A 660 29.32 10.54 -87.50
C GLU A 660 30.41 10.16 -88.50
N ALA A 661 30.70 8.87 -88.64
CA ALA A 661 31.64 8.40 -89.65
C ALA A 661 31.09 8.54 -91.06
N GLY A 662 29.79 8.31 -91.27
CA GLY A 662 29.13 8.54 -92.55
C GLY A 662 29.16 10.01 -93.02
N ARG A 663 29.32 10.97 -92.10
CA ARG A 663 29.57 12.40 -92.43
C ARG A 663 31.00 12.71 -92.87
N LYS A 664 31.98 11.87 -92.51
CA LYS A 664 33.41 12.15 -92.71
C LYS A 664 34.07 11.22 -93.73
N THR A 665 33.64 9.97 -93.87
CA THR A 665 34.29 8.93 -94.71
C THR A 665 33.31 7.83 -95.15
N THR A 666 33.57 7.14 -96.27
CA THR A 666 32.81 5.96 -96.73
C THR A 666 33.32 4.63 -96.16
N LYS A 667 34.41 4.62 -95.38
CA LYS A 667 34.93 3.41 -94.73
C LYS A 667 34.05 2.99 -93.55
N ARG A 668 33.83 1.68 -93.39
CA ARG A 668 33.12 1.13 -92.23
C ARG A 668 33.89 1.48 -90.93
N PRO A 669 33.22 2.07 -89.93
CA PRO A 669 33.87 2.41 -88.66
C PRO A 669 34.31 1.16 -87.89
N LYS A 670 35.42 1.24 -87.14
CA LYS A 670 35.89 0.16 -86.24
C LYS A 670 34.84 -0.17 -85.16
N PHE A 671 34.84 -1.32 -84.52
CA PHE A 671 33.92 -1.68 -83.39
C PHE A 671 32.39 -1.57 -83.69
N ILE A 672 31.96 -2.00 -84.88
CA ILE A 672 30.52 -2.13 -85.23
C ILE A 672 30.07 -3.59 -85.30
N SER A 673 31.00 -4.56 -85.17
CA SER A 673 30.64 -5.98 -85.16
C SER A 673 29.83 -6.34 -83.91
N PRO A 674 28.90 -7.32 -83.98
CA PRO A 674 28.13 -7.79 -82.83
C PRO A 674 29.00 -8.22 -81.65
N GLU A 675 30.13 -8.89 -81.91
CA GLU A 675 31.08 -9.31 -80.88
C GLU A 675 31.70 -8.12 -80.15
N SER A 676 32.15 -7.09 -80.89
CA SER A 676 32.72 -5.87 -80.27
C SER A 676 31.69 -5.10 -79.44
N GLN A 677 30.41 -5.13 -79.81
CA GLN A 677 29.32 -4.50 -79.06
C GLN A 677 29.01 -5.25 -77.77
N LEU A 678 29.03 -6.59 -77.80
CA LEU A 678 28.87 -7.39 -76.59
C LEU A 678 30.02 -7.18 -75.61
N VAL A 679 31.26 -7.02 -76.09
CA VAL A 679 32.42 -6.70 -75.23
C VAL A 679 32.27 -5.33 -74.58
N ILE A 680 31.85 -4.29 -75.32
CA ILE A 680 31.62 -2.94 -74.76
C ILE A 680 30.49 -2.99 -73.72
N CYS A 681 29.38 -3.66 -74.04
CA CYS A 681 28.25 -3.81 -73.14
C CYS A 681 28.65 -4.59 -71.87
N GLY A 682 29.40 -5.68 -72.02
CA GLY A 682 29.95 -6.47 -70.92
C GLY A 682 30.90 -5.68 -70.03
N GLY A 683 31.76 -4.82 -70.60
CA GLY A 683 32.64 -3.93 -69.85
C GLY A 683 31.86 -2.93 -68.97
N LEU A 684 30.79 -2.33 -69.50
CA LEU A 684 29.91 -1.44 -68.71
C LEU A 684 29.18 -2.18 -67.59
N VAL A 685 28.74 -3.43 -67.83
CA VAL A 685 28.13 -4.26 -66.77
C VAL A 685 29.15 -4.69 -65.73
N ALA A 686 30.39 -5.01 -66.13
CA ALA A 686 31.46 -5.40 -65.23
C ALA A 686 31.81 -4.30 -64.20
N CYS A 687 31.74 -3.03 -64.60
CA CYS A 687 31.89 -1.90 -63.67
C CYS A 687 30.88 -1.97 -62.51
N GLN A 688 29.61 -2.28 -62.78
CA GLN A 688 28.60 -2.44 -61.73
C GLN A 688 28.86 -3.65 -60.83
N ILE A 689 29.36 -4.75 -61.39
CA ILE A 689 29.71 -5.95 -60.62
C ILE A 689 30.82 -5.61 -59.62
N VAL A 690 31.87 -4.90 -60.04
CA VAL A 690 32.97 -4.47 -59.16
C VAL A 690 32.44 -3.54 -58.04
N ILE A 691 31.60 -2.56 -58.37
CA ILE A 691 30.98 -1.67 -57.36
C ILE A 691 30.17 -2.49 -56.34
N SER A 692 29.39 -3.47 -56.80
CA SER A 692 28.55 -4.31 -55.95
C SER A 692 29.40 -5.23 -55.04
N LEU A 693 30.51 -5.76 -55.55
CA LEU A 693 31.46 -6.57 -54.77
C LEU A 693 32.14 -5.75 -53.67
N ILE A 694 32.61 -4.54 -53.99
CA ILE A 694 33.19 -3.62 -53.00
C ILE A 694 32.16 -3.28 -51.92
N TRP A 695 30.90 -3.02 -52.31
CA TRP A 695 29.84 -2.71 -51.35
C TRP A 695 29.52 -3.88 -50.40
N LEU A 696 29.55 -5.12 -50.89
CA LEU A 696 29.36 -6.32 -50.06
C LEU A 696 30.51 -6.55 -49.07
N LEU A 697 31.75 -6.23 -49.45
CA LEU A 697 32.91 -6.36 -48.58
C LEU A 697 32.89 -5.33 -47.44
N ILE A 698 32.56 -4.07 -47.76
CA ILE A 698 32.51 -2.99 -46.76
C ILE A 698 31.30 -3.14 -45.84
N SER A 699 30.15 -3.54 -46.40
CA SER A 699 28.90 -3.69 -45.67
C SER A 699 28.34 -5.10 -45.91
N PRO A 700 28.46 -6.03 -44.94
CA PRO A 700 27.92 -7.37 -45.10
C PRO A 700 26.38 -7.35 -45.21
N PRO A 701 25.77 -8.31 -45.94
CA PRO A 701 24.33 -8.38 -46.13
C PRO A 701 23.66 -9.06 -44.92
N LEU A 702 23.58 -8.39 -43.78
CA LEU A 702 22.93 -8.92 -42.58
C LEU A 702 21.46 -8.51 -42.50
N ALA A 703 20.62 -9.43 -42.05
CA ALA A 703 19.25 -9.14 -41.60
C ALA A 703 19.30 -8.84 -40.10
N MET A 704 18.77 -7.69 -39.68
CA MET A 704 18.83 -7.22 -38.30
C MET A 704 17.49 -6.69 -37.83
N ALA A 705 17.27 -6.76 -36.51
CA ALA A 705 16.14 -6.12 -35.87
C ALA A 705 16.39 -4.61 -35.77
N TYR A 706 15.39 -3.83 -36.18
CA TYR A 706 15.39 -2.38 -36.11
C TYR A 706 14.19 -1.93 -35.27
N TYR A 707 14.46 -1.11 -34.26
CA TYR A 707 13.46 -0.59 -33.32
C TYR A 707 13.36 0.92 -33.52
N SER A 708 12.28 1.39 -34.17
CA SER A 708 12.01 2.83 -34.23
C SER A 708 11.60 3.36 -32.86
N ASN A 709 10.74 2.60 -32.18
CA ASN A 709 10.12 2.94 -30.90
C ASN A 709 10.10 1.67 -30.01
N ARG A 710 9.84 1.79 -28.70
CA ARG A 710 9.75 0.60 -27.80
C ARG A 710 8.66 -0.42 -28.20
N ASP A 711 7.66 0.01 -28.98
CA ASP A 711 6.56 -0.84 -29.44
C ASP A 711 6.78 -1.44 -30.84
N ASP A 712 7.85 -1.05 -31.53
CA ASP A 712 8.07 -1.41 -32.92
C ASP A 712 9.28 -2.32 -33.07
N HIS A 713 9.08 -3.52 -33.63
CA HIS A 713 10.11 -4.51 -33.86
C HIS A 713 10.11 -4.91 -35.34
N GLN A 714 10.91 -4.22 -36.15
CA GLN A 714 11.00 -4.46 -37.59
C GLN A 714 12.19 -5.36 -37.92
N LEU A 715 12.02 -6.31 -38.83
CA LEU A 715 13.13 -7.10 -39.40
C LEU A 715 13.50 -6.52 -40.76
N VAL A 716 14.72 -6.02 -40.92
CA VAL A 716 15.17 -5.31 -42.14
C VAL A 716 16.58 -5.74 -42.56
N CYS A 717 16.91 -5.55 -43.84
CA CYS A 717 18.28 -5.67 -44.33
C CYS A 717 19.10 -4.45 -43.88
N SER A 718 20.38 -4.63 -43.57
CA SER A 718 21.28 -3.53 -43.17
C SER A 718 21.31 -2.37 -44.16
N ALA A 719 21.14 -2.64 -45.47
CA ALA A 719 21.08 -1.62 -46.52
C ALA A 719 19.81 -0.74 -46.52
N ALA A 720 18.73 -1.20 -45.86
CA ALA A 720 17.48 -0.47 -45.79
C ALA A 720 17.53 0.69 -44.77
N ILE A 721 18.46 0.62 -43.82
CA ILE A 721 18.67 1.65 -42.81
C ILE A 721 19.44 2.82 -43.45
N GLY A 722 18.95 4.04 -43.26
CA GLY A 722 19.54 5.24 -43.88
C GLY A 722 19.49 5.20 -45.41
N SER A 723 20.55 5.66 -46.08
CA SER A 723 20.60 5.79 -47.55
C SER A 723 21.27 4.60 -48.27
N GLY A 724 21.45 3.45 -47.61
CA GLY A 724 22.25 2.33 -48.11
C GLY A 724 21.94 1.89 -49.55
N TYR A 725 20.66 1.67 -49.91
CA TYR A 725 20.28 1.27 -51.28
C TYR A 725 20.64 2.29 -52.38
N MET A 726 20.84 3.57 -52.05
CA MET A 726 21.24 4.59 -53.03
C MET A 726 22.63 4.34 -53.62
N ILE A 727 23.51 3.65 -52.88
CA ILE A 727 24.83 3.27 -53.36
C ILE A 727 24.70 2.36 -54.59
N GLY A 728 23.80 1.38 -54.55
CA GLY A 728 23.54 0.48 -55.67
C GLY A 728 22.98 1.16 -56.92
N PHE A 729 22.25 2.28 -56.76
CA PHE A 729 21.67 3.04 -57.87
C PHE A 729 22.60 4.10 -58.48
N SER A 730 23.71 4.44 -57.82
CA SER A 730 24.61 5.53 -58.23
C SER A 730 25.12 5.39 -59.68
N TYR A 731 25.62 4.22 -60.04
CA TYR A 731 26.14 3.96 -61.39
C TYR A 731 25.05 3.80 -62.46
N PRO A 732 23.91 3.12 -62.21
CA PRO A 732 22.76 3.19 -63.10
C PRO A 732 22.28 4.61 -63.40
N ILE A 733 22.19 5.50 -62.40
CA ILE A 733 21.83 6.90 -62.60
C ILE A 733 22.85 7.60 -63.50
N PHE A 734 24.14 7.36 -63.29
CA PHE A 734 25.19 7.87 -64.16
C PHE A 734 25.05 7.37 -65.61
N LEU A 735 24.74 6.09 -65.81
CA LEU A 735 24.47 5.54 -67.15
C LEU A 735 23.24 6.18 -67.80
N ILE A 736 22.17 6.45 -67.04
CA ILE A 736 20.97 7.14 -67.55
C ILE A 736 21.32 8.54 -68.06
N ILE A 737 22.14 9.29 -67.33
CA ILE A 737 22.59 10.63 -67.74
C ILE A 737 23.36 10.54 -69.06
N ILE A 738 24.34 9.64 -69.16
CA ILE A 738 25.11 9.44 -70.40
C ILE A 738 24.19 9.01 -71.55
N CYS A 739 23.30 8.04 -71.32
CA CYS A 739 22.34 7.59 -72.32
C CYS A 739 21.44 8.73 -72.82
N THR A 740 21.05 9.65 -71.93
CA THR A 740 20.23 10.81 -72.27
C THR A 740 21.00 11.82 -73.12
N ILE A 741 22.27 12.08 -72.80
CA ILE A 741 23.16 12.91 -73.62
C ILE A 741 23.28 12.32 -75.03
N TYR A 742 23.55 11.01 -75.13
CA TYR A 742 23.64 10.34 -76.43
C TYR A 742 22.30 10.34 -77.18
N ALA A 743 21.17 10.17 -76.50
CA ALA A 743 19.85 10.25 -77.11
C ALA A 743 19.61 11.62 -77.75
N ILE A 744 19.97 12.72 -77.06
CA ILE A 744 19.90 14.09 -77.59
C ILE A 744 20.80 14.26 -78.83
N LEU A 745 22.03 13.77 -78.78
CA LEU A 745 22.97 13.83 -79.91
C LEU A 745 22.43 13.09 -81.15
N THR A 746 21.70 11.98 -80.94
CA THR A 746 21.12 11.18 -82.02
C THR A 746 19.76 11.66 -82.53
N ARG A 747 19.17 12.73 -81.96
CA ARG A 747 17.83 13.23 -82.34
C ARG A 747 17.76 13.79 -83.77
N LYS A 748 18.86 14.30 -84.32
CA LYS A 748 18.93 14.92 -85.66
C LYS A 748 19.07 13.90 -86.81
N ILE A 749 19.02 12.60 -86.52
CA ILE A 749 19.12 11.53 -87.51
C ILE A 749 17.79 11.46 -88.32
N PRO A 750 17.84 11.43 -89.67
CA PRO A 750 16.63 11.47 -90.51
C PRO A 750 15.68 10.28 -90.27
N GLU A 751 14.38 10.52 -90.46
CA GLU A 751 13.23 9.66 -90.08
C GLU A 751 13.23 8.25 -90.67
N ALA A 752 14.09 7.95 -91.64
CA ALA A 752 14.30 6.59 -92.14
C ALA A 752 14.80 5.62 -91.04
N PHE A 753 15.41 6.13 -89.96
CA PHE A 753 15.81 5.33 -88.77
C PHE A 753 14.93 5.67 -87.55
N ASN A 754 13.66 5.26 -87.58
CA ASN A 754 12.68 5.47 -86.50
C ASN A 754 13.11 4.98 -85.10
N GLU A 755 14.16 4.15 -85.00
CA GLU A 755 14.66 3.59 -83.74
C GLU A 755 15.25 4.65 -82.77
N SER A 756 15.86 5.73 -83.26
CA SER A 756 16.44 6.78 -82.40
C SER A 756 15.38 7.58 -81.64
N LYS A 757 14.20 7.80 -82.24
CA LYS A 757 13.05 8.49 -81.60
C LYS A 757 12.51 7.72 -80.41
N TYR A 758 12.37 6.40 -80.54
CA TYR A 758 11.90 5.53 -79.46
C TYR A 758 12.93 5.42 -78.32
N ILE A 759 14.23 5.41 -78.64
CA ILE A 759 15.30 5.51 -77.64
C ILE A 759 15.20 6.83 -76.87
N GLY A 760 15.03 7.96 -77.57
CA GLY A 760 14.84 9.27 -76.94
C GLY A 760 13.65 9.32 -75.99
N PHE A 761 12.49 8.84 -76.43
CA PHE A 761 11.29 8.76 -75.61
C PHE A 761 11.50 7.87 -74.37
N THR A 762 12.12 6.71 -74.54
CA THR A 762 12.47 5.80 -73.43
C THR A 762 13.35 6.50 -72.38
N MET A 763 14.38 7.22 -72.82
CA MET A 763 15.30 7.92 -71.93
C MET A 763 14.64 9.11 -71.20
N TYR A 764 13.84 9.93 -71.89
CA TYR A 764 13.17 11.06 -71.26
C TYR A 764 12.15 10.63 -70.20
N THR A 765 11.31 9.63 -70.51
CA THR A 765 10.34 9.10 -69.54
C THR A 765 11.04 8.44 -68.36
N THR A 766 12.13 7.72 -68.61
CA THR A 766 12.98 7.15 -67.56
C THR A 766 13.49 8.22 -66.61
N CYS A 767 14.06 9.33 -67.13
CA CYS A 767 14.59 10.40 -66.29
C CYS A 767 13.52 10.99 -65.33
N ILE A 768 12.28 11.15 -65.80
CA ILE A 768 11.17 11.64 -64.97
C ILE A 768 10.87 10.65 -63.84
N ILE A 769 10.79 9.34 -64.14
CA ILE A 769 10.52 8.29 -63.14
C ILE A 769 11.62 8.27 -62.07
N TRP A 770 12.88 8.37 -62.46
CA TRP A 770 14.01 8.33 -61.52
C TRP A 770 14.10 9.58 -60.64
N LEU A 771 13.83 10.77 -61.19
CA LEU A 771 13.77 11.99 -60.38
C LEU A 771 12.65 11.91 -59.33
N ALA A 772 11.47 11.41 -59.71
CA ALA A 772 10.37 11.19 -58.79
C ALA A 772 10.72 10.14 -57.72
N PHE A 773 11.34 9.03 -58.11
CA PHE A 773 11.77 7.97 -57.19
C PHE A 773 12.72 8.50 -56.11
N VAL A 774 13.76 9.26 -56.49
CA VAL A 774 14.73 9.82 -55.53
C VAL A 774 14.03 10.73 -54.52
N ALA A 775 13.11 11.59 -54.97
CA ALA A 775 12.36 12.47 -54.07
C ALA A 775 11.48 11.68 -53.08
N ILE A 776 10.75 10.67 -53.55
CA ILE A 776 9.87 9.85 -52.70
C ILE A 776 10.68 9.01 -51.71
N TYR A 777 11.82 8.46 -52.14
CA TYR A 777 12.69 7.62 -51.29
C TYR A 777 13.20 8.36 -50.06
N PHE A 778 13.60 9.63 -50.20
CA PHE A 778 14.04 10.46 -49.06
C PHE A 778 12.88 11.01 -48.25
N SER A 779 11.74 11.33 -48.87
CA SER A 779 10.53 11.80 -48.18
C SER A 779 9.96 10.74 -47.21
N THR A 780 10.10 9.46 -47.54
CA THR A 780 9.55 8.33 -46.76
C THR A 780 10.53 7.74 -45.75
N ALA A 781 11.56 8.51 -45.34
CA ALA A 781 12.63 8.08 -44.41
C ALA A 781 12.13 7.42 -43.12
N ASN A 782 10.99 7.87 -42.58
CA ASN A 782 10.40 7.40 -41.32
C ASN A 782 9.75 6.00 -41.40
N SER A 783 9.59 5.45 -42.61
CA SER A 783 8.86 4.19 -42.84
C SER A 783 9.58 3.31 -43.85
N ILE A 784 10.36 2.35 -43.34
CA ILE A 784 11.20 1.48 -44.17
C ILE A 784 10.36 0.63 -45.14
N MET A 785 9.18 0.16 -44.71
CA MET A 785 8.28 -0.61 -45.56
C MET A 785 7.80 0.16 -46.79
N ILE A 786 7.42 1.44 -46.62
CA ILE A 786 6.96 2.29 -47.72
C ILE A 786 8.11 2.54 -48.71
N ARG A 787 9.34 2.75 -48.21
CA ARG A 787 10.53 2.93 -49.07
C ARG A 787 10.78 1.72 -49.97
N ILE A 788 10.72 0.51 -49.42
CA ILE A 788 10.91 -0.73 -50.19
C ILE A 788 9.77 -0.93 -51.20
N ALA A 789 8.53 -0.63 -50.82
CA ALA A 789 7.39 -0.68 -51.74
C ALA A 789 7.53 0.31 -52.91
N THR A 790 7.91 1.56 -52.64
CA THR A 790 8.17 2.57 -53.67
C THR A 790 9.28 2.09 -54.62
N MET A 791 10.36 1.50 -54.11
CA MET A 791 11.41 0.90 -54.95
C MET A 791 10.84 -0.15 -55.91
N CYS A 792 10.01 -1.07 -55.42
CA CYS A 792 9.39 -2.11 -56.25
C CYS A 792 8.56 -1.53 -57.42
N PHE A 793 7.73 -0.52 -57.14
CA PHE A 793 6.92 0.14 -58.15
C PHE A 793 7.75 0.93 -59.16
N SER A 794 8.73 1.72 -58.70
CA SER A 794 9.60 2.49 -59.59
C SER A 794 10.43 1.59 -60.50
N ILE A 795 10.92 0.45 -59.98
CA ILE A 795 11.69 -0.51 -60.78
C ILE A 795 10.82 -1.12 -61.88
N SER A 796 9.63 -1.58 -61.50
CA SER A 796 8.69 -2.21 -62.44
C SER A 796 8.22 -1.21 -63.49
N LEU A 797 7.94 0.04 -63.11
CA LEU A 797 7.52 1.09 -64.04
C LEU A 797 8.62 1.45 -65.05
N SER A 798 9.87 1.58 -64.59
CA SER A 798 11.01 1.86 -65.47
C SER A 798 11.25 0.71 -66.47
N ALA A 799 11.08 -0.54 -66.05
CA ALA A 799 11.16 -1.71 -66.93
C ALA A 799 10.03 -1.72 -67.98
N THR A 800 8.80 -1.38 -67.58
CA THR A 800 7.63 -1.28 -68.48
C THR A 800 7.85 -0.23 -69.55
N VAL A 801 8.40 0.94 -69.20
CA VAL A 801 8.73 1.99 -70.17
C VAL A 801 9.75 1.49 -71.19
N ALA A 802 10.83 0.84 -70.74
CA ALA A 802 11.84 0.28 -71.63
C ALA A 802 11.25 -0.77 -72.57
N LEU A 803 10.39 -1.66 -72.07
CA LEU A 803 9.72 -2.69 -72.86
C LEU A 803 8.77 -2.09 -73.90
N ALA A 804 7.85 -1.23 -73.44
CA ALA A 804 6.79 -0.65 -74.27
C ALA A 804 7.34 0.26 -75.37
N CYS A 805 8.33 1.09 -75.06
CA CYS A 805 8.84 2.08 -76.01
C CYS A 805 9.79 1.45 -77.04
N MET A 806 10.63 0.49 -76.63
CA MET A 806 11.67 -0.08 -77.50
C MET A 806 11.21 -1.27 -78.34
N PHE A 807 10.26 -2.06 -77.84
CA PHE A 807 9.87 -3.33 -78.46
C PHE A 807 8.48 -3.30 -79.09
N THR A 808 7.49 -2.59 -78.52
CA THR A 808 6.13 -2.56 -79.08
C THR A 808 6.08 -2.12 -80.55
N PRO A 809 6.79 -1.07 -81.01
CA PRO A 809 6.78 -0.69 -82.43
C PRO A 809 7.33 -1.80 -83.33
N LYS A 810 8.31 -2.57 -82.86
CA LYS A 810 8.96 -3.65 -83.61
C LYS A 810 8.09 -4.90 -83.65
N VAL A 811 7.52 -5.29 -82.51
CA VAL A 811 6.57 -6.41 -82.43
C VAL A 811 5.34 -6.13 -83.28
N HIS A 812 4.83 -4.88 -83.26
CA HIS A 812 3.70 -4.47 -84.10
C HIS A 812 3.99 -4.64 -85.59
N ILE A 813 5.17 -4.23 -86.07
CA ILE A 813 5.59 -4.44 -87.46
C ILE A 813 5.74 -5.93 -87.79
N ILE A 814 6.32 -6.73 -86.89
CA ILE A 814 6.56 -8.17 -87.13
C ILE A 814 5.26 -8.96 -87.24
N ILE A 815 4.23 -8.62 -86.44
CA ILE A 815 2.98 -9.39 -86.35
C ILE A 815 1.89 -8.84 -87.29
N PHE A 816 1.64 -7.53 -87.28
CA PHE A 816 0.49 -6.93 -87.95
C PHE A 816 0.81 -6.35 -89.34
N HIS A 817 2.07 -6.03 -89.61
CA HIS A 817 2.51 -5.43 -90.89
C HIS A 817 3.76 -6.12 -91.48
N PRO A 818 3.70 -7.44 -91.75
CA PRO A 818 4.83 -8.19 -92.30
C PRO A 818 5.33 -7.63 -93.64
N GLU A 819 4.49 -6.92 -94.41
CA GLU A 819 4.83 -6.24 -95.65
C GLU A 819 5.88 -5.11 -95.47
N ARG A 820 5.99 -4.54 -94.26
CA ARG A 820 6.99 -3.52 -93.92
C ARG A 820 8.32 -4.12 -93.44
N ASN A 821 8.44 -5.45 -93.40
CA ASN A 821 9.61 -6.18 -92.92
C ASN A 821 10.67 -6.43 -94.04
N VAL A 822 11.01 -5.39 -94.80
CA VAL A 822 11.96 -5.45 -95.93
C VAL A 822 13.21 -4.61 -95.66
N ARG A 823 14.34 -4.90 -96.33
CA ARG A 823 15.56 -4.08 -96.23
C ARG A 823 15.30 -2.69 -96.84
N GLN A 824 15.29 -1.64 -96.02
CA GLN A 824 15.24 -0.27 -96.54
C GLN A 824 16.52 0.06 -97.32
N SER A 825 16.39 0.37 -98.60
CA SER A 825 17.48 0.79 -99.48
C SER A 825 17.77 2.28 -99.30
N MET A 826 19.05 2.65 -99.22
CA MET A 826 19.52 4.03 -99.13
C MET A 826 19.30 4.72 -100.48
N MET A 827 18.32 5.62 -100.58
CA MET A 827 18.14 6.41 -101.80
C MET A 827 19.11 7.60 -101.81
N VAL A 828 20.01 7.59 -102.79
CA VAL A 828 21.02 8.62 -103.08
C VAL A 828 20.31 9.92 -103.53
N PRO A 829 20.74 11.12 -103.09
CA PRO A 829 20.19 12.39 -103.60
C PRO A 829 20.50 12.58 -105.08
N ARG A 830 19.48 12.94 -105.89
CA ARG A 830 19.65 13.36 -107.30
C ARG A 830 20.53 14.62 -107.42
N PRO A 831 21.34 14.77 -108.48
CA PRO A 831 22.19 15.94 -108.68
C PRO A 831 21.41 17.18 -109.17
N ALA A 832 22.06 18.34 -108.99
CA ALA A 832 21.54 19.70 -109.13
C ALA A 832 21.21 20.18 -110.56
N PHE A 833 20.30 21.15 -110.67
CA PHE A 833 20.32 22.24 -111.66
C PHE A 833 19.74 23.52 -111.01
N GLY A 834 20.34 24.68 -111.26
CA GLY A 834 20.04 25.94 -110.59
C GLY A 834 19.69 27.12 -111.51
N LYS A 835 19.33 28.22 -110.82
CA LYS A 835 19.35 29.66 -111.16
C LYS A 835 18.30 30.28 -112.12
N ASN A 836 17.60 31.26 -111.51
CA ASN A 836 17.31 32.64 -111.95
C ASN A 836 16.32 32.93 -113.09
N ASN A 837 15.21 33.62 -112.77
CA ASN A 837 14.88 35.03 -113.13
C ASN A 837 13.35 35.33 -113.11
N ILE A 838 13.04 36.52 -112.57
CA ILE A 838 11.81 37.36 -112.57
C ILE A 838 11.35 37.68 -114.03
N PRO A 839 10.14 38.21 -114.43
CA PRO A 839 9.01 38.88 -113.72
C PRO A 839 7.54 38.59 -114.19
N ASN A 840 6.61 39.24 -113.48
CA ASN A 840 5.36 39.91 -113.96
C ASN A 840 4.07 39.15 -114.35
N ASN A 841 2.98 39.82 -113.95
CA ASN A 841 1.63 39.87 -114.51
C ASN A 841 0.54 38.88 -114.04
N CYS A 842 -0.30 39.41 -113.14
CA CYS A 842 -1.70 39.79 -113.39
C CYS A 842 -2.79 38.72 -113.64
N ILE A 843 -3.85 38.88 -112.81
CA ILE A 843 -5.30 38.71 -113.07
C ILE A 843 -5.94 37.35 -112.71
N ARG A 844 -6.73 37.39 -111.61
CA ARG A 844 -8.20 37.19 -111.48
C ARG A 844 -8.78 35.85 -112.03
N VAL A 845 -9.63 35.09 -111.33
CA VAL A 845 -10.98 35.39 -110.81
C VAL A 845 -11.45 34.26 -109.85
N ASP A 846 -12.05 34.68 -108.71
CA ASP A 846 -13.19 34.18 -107.89
C ASP A 846 -13.44 32.66 -107.67
N SER A 847 -14.08 32.19 -106.58
CA SER A 847 -14.90 32.79 -105.51
C SER A 847 -15.11 31.77 -104.38
N GLY A 848 -15.45 32.26 -103.17
CA GLY A 848 -16.28 31.47 -102.23
C GLY A 848 -15.88 31.49 -100.75
N THR A 849 -16.28 32.57 -100.05
CA THR A 849 -16.80 32.65 -98.65
C THR A 849 -15.96 32.09 -97.47
N GLN A 850 -15.48 32.95 -96.56
CA GLN A 850 -16.11 33.34 -95.27
C GLN A 850 -16.33 32.16 -94.30
N SER A 851 -15.98 32.18 -93.02
CA SER A 851 -15.65 33.27 -92.10
C SER A 851 -14.94 32.73 -90.85
N ASP A 852 -14.07 33.56 -90.30
CA ASP A 852 -13.69 33.80 -88.91
C ASP A 852 -14.22 32.90 -87.78
N GLY A 853 -13.33 32.65 -86.82
CA GLY A 853 -13.41 33.47 -85.61
C GLY A 853 -13.37 32.78 -84.25
N LYS A 854 -12.20 32.93 -83.61
CA LYS A 854 -12.01 33.42 -82.23
C LYS A 854 -12.37 32.55 -81.01
N TYR A 855 -11.35 32.42 -80.16
CA TYR A 855 -11.27 32.73 -78.72
C TYR A 855 -12.44 32.38 -77.80
N GLY A 856 -12.09 31.84 -76.62
CA GLY A 856 -12.82 32.18 -75.41
C GLY A 856 -12.55 31.28 -74.20
N VAL A 857 -11.68 31.79 -73.31
CA VAL A 857 -11.48 31.48 -71.88
C VAL A 857 -10.82 30.15 -71.51
#